data_AF-A0A4Y8D0H0-F1
#
_entry.id   AF-A0A4Y8D0H0-F1
#
_cell.length_a   1.000
_cell.length_b   1.000
_cell.length_c   1.000
_cell.angle_alpha   90.00
_cell.angle_beta   90.00
_cell.angle_gamma   90.00
#
_symmetry.space_group_name_H-M   'P 1'
#
loop_
_entity.id
_entity.type
_entity.pdbx_description
1 polymer ?
#
loop_
_entity_poly.entity_id
_entity_poly.type
_entity_poly.pdbx_seq_one_letter_code
_entity_poly.pdbx_strand_id
1 'polypeptide(L)'
;MADSSIEVPRKRKSDSGVDPPTDLSATVTGLAVTTTVAKRSKTIEDVNNLISDELISTNGVDVDVDHRYHQPTVSDAEESNVGASEELSEDEFDDELGDGYSYEDEDVHGDDDSGSREYGVEEREITIQQDGTDKVVKLRLFLTKDDEFADWLHMIHVHCTVDGKRIGHAFGQYICREEIREDFWSEMEAPSRELSLVAFKLFDRYGYLNFHLKNHCVQKGTGVWGDELDFGSLFILEHVEVTEREWRRRGLGRAMVGDLVKKVEVLYKPSPLNTPEDNMFEEMFWFGRNKERERRAKIHIILMPGCLRHDVERQYEGKSEPEQREINSRAIDSAISFHRSLGFRRIGASSYYGLSPDPNHKSHSLSIQDDFDPPKPPSTPAEEPDVVVITMPGEEESFRTSAYGKELEKERLEKLRKKPTPLNFAAVSLPDVELLEFYKAFQVEDEKEWKQVDHLDNTLLHITACQFKPQSVQWLMDNVNDKQSLTSARNIDGYTPLEALQYKLDVIRTRREHGMMTIVIADNFAGFTSDATRCQFLLMTGSMPTKLSDTQLLLQFKCGCTCGECIGGFLSPRMKLALLFQAEIYHDSLNDSIHMSLGEDGVDWLWLQEDLVEHVHPGLQQNFKTNKSLRQGFANMFNYIAICLKANKPPTRKSVLKEWEDTSEWPPVTRNYLQWGGTLENKIEAVLEKVFEGAHDQNEIFGDGEFMNCMEEEIEQLKICRNDHEYGFVAKSCGLPERNTNPSGRLEGMLQRMLSGMQ
;
A
#
# COMPACT_ATOMS: atom_id res chain seq x y z
N MET A 1 47.81 -42.12 -5.85
CA MET A 1 49.15 -42.01 -6.47
C MET A 1 49.04 -40.97 -7.56
N ALA A 2 49.65 -39.79 -7.55
CA ALA A 2 50.48 -39.08 -6.60
C ALA A 2 50.31 -37.57 -6.90
N ASP A 3 50.40 -36.76 -5.85
CA ASP A 3 50.48 -35.29 -5.85
C ASP A 3 51.72 -34.73 -6.56
N SER A 4 51.61 -33.50 -7.07
CA SER A 4 52.63 -32.43 -6.96
C SER A 4 52.02 -31.10 -7.43
N SER A 5 51.58 -30.17 -6.58
CA SER A 5 52.34 -29.19 -5.75
C SER A 5 53.22 -28.18 -6.51
N ILE A 6 52.78 -26.90 -6.41
CA ILE A 6 53.54 -25.67 -6.04
C ILE A 6 54.66 -25.18 -6.98
N GLU A 7 54.59 -23.93 -7.47
CA GLU A 7 55.37 -22.75 -6.96
C GLU A 7 55.32 -21.53 -7.92
N VAL A 8 54.97 -20.35 -7.37
CA VAL A 8 55.25 -18.98 -7.87
C VAL A 8 56.33 -18.43 -6.93
N PRO A 9 57.42 -17.73 -7.34
CA PRO A 9 57.43 -16.25 -7.20
C PRO A 9 58.53 -15.39 -7.91
N ARG A 10 58.30 -14.06 -7.90
CA ARG A 10 59.23 -12.89 -7.72
C ARG A 10 59.18 -11.86 -8.85
N LYS A 11 58.74 -10.60 -8.64
CA LYS A 11 59.24 -9.46 -7.82
C LYS A 11 60.64 -8.92 -8.18
N ARG A 12 60.67 -7.64 -8.62
CA ARG A 12 61.61 -6.56 -8.18
C ARG A 12 60.79 -5.24 -8.20
N LYS A 13 60.52 -4.57 -7.06
CA LYS A 13 61.35 -3.68 -6.21
C LYS A 13 61.93 -2.49 -7.00
N SER A 14 62.02 -1.25 -6.51
CA SER A 14 61.44 -0.43 -5.42
C SER A 14 62.23 0.91 -5.47
N ASP A 15 61.78 1.91 -4.70
CA ASP A 15 62.51 3.09 -4.15
C ASP A 15 61.84 4.41 -4.62
N SER A 16 61.07 5.18 -3.83
CA SER A 16 61.19 5.80 -2.49
C SER A 16 61.86 7.19 -2.48
N GLY A 17 61.17 8.20 -1.93
CA GLY A 17 61.70 9.54 -1.55
C GLY A 17 60.75 10.69 -1.95
N VAL A 18 59.79 11.13 -1.12
CA VAL A 18 59.86 12.08 0.03
C VAL A 18 59.81 13.58 -0.39
N ASP A 19 58.63 14.17 -0.15
CA ASP A 19 58.25 15.51 0.35
C ASP A 19 58.44 16.85 -0.43
N PRO A 20 57.59 17.88 -0.10
CA PRO A 20 57.10 18.97 -1.00
C PRO A 20 57.57 20.36 -0.49
N PRO A 21 56.79 21.47 -0.47
CA PRO A 21 55.87 22.13 -1.43
C PRO A 21 56.33 23.60 -1.74
N THR A 22 55.75 24.30 -2.73
CA THR A 22 55.76 25.78 -2.70
C THR A 22 54.57 26.43 -3.43
N ASP A 23 53.80 27.13 -2.62
CA ASP A 23 53.01 28.37 -2.77
C ASP A 23 53.13 29.23 -4.05
N LEU A 24 52.04 29.97 -4.31
CA LEU A 24 51.90 31.30 -4.96
C LEU A 24 50.59 31.34 -5.77
N SER A 25 49.72 32.36 -5.75
CA SER A 25 49.41 33.48 -4.85
C SER A 25 48.16 34.12 -5.46
N ALA A 26 47.21 34.52 -4.62
CA ALA A 26 46.09 35.37 -5.02
C ALA A 26 46.53 36.80 -5.35
N THR A 27 45.82 37.48 -6.26
CA THR A 27 45.77 38.95 -6.28
C THR A 27 44.33 39.42 -6.40
N VAL A 28 43.89 40.08 -5.33
CA VAL A 28 42.69 40.89 -5.17
C VAL A 28 43.05 42.36 -5.40
N THR A 29 42.16 43.13 -6.01
CA THR A 29 42.04 44.60 -5.87
C THR A 29 40.53 44.85 -5.67
N GLY A 30 39.98 45.22 -4.50
CA GLY A 30 40.18 46.44 -3.68
C GLY A 30 39.38 47.59 -4.35
N LEU A 31 38.34 48.24 -3.81
CA LEU A 31 37.98 48.85 -2.51
C LEU A 31 36.46 49.18 -2.61
N ALA A 32 35.61 49.48 -1.62
CA ALA A 32 35.76 50.03 -0.29
C ALA A 32 34.50 49.70 0.55
N VAL A 33 34.69 49.67 1.87
CA VAL A 33 33.65 49.55 2.90
C VAL A 33 33.05 50.93 3.18
N THR A 34 31.72 51.05 3.14
CA THR A 34 30.98 52.04 3.93
C THR A 34 29.95 51.32 4.78
N THR A 35 30.12 51.49 6.09
CA THR A 35 29.30 50.96 7.18
C THR A 35 27.93 51.63 7.17
N THR A 36 26.86 50.85 6.99
CA THR A 36 25.51 51.24 7.44
C THR A 36 24.82 50.04 8.08
N VAL A 37 24.65 50.16 9.39
CA VAL A 37 23.82 49.32 10.24
C VAL A 37 22.36 49.44 9.79
N ALA A 38 21.74 48.35 9.32
CA ALA A 38 20.27 48.24 9.24
C ALA A 38 19.78 46.78 9.07
N LYS A 39 19.06 46.31 10.09
CA LYS A 39 17.95 45.33 10.09
C LYS A 39 18.19 43.93 9.49
N ARG A 40 18.57 43.01 10.38
CA ARG A 40 18.26 41.56 10.31
C ARG A 40 16.76 41.36 10.59
N SER A 41 15.96 41.13 9.55
CA SER A 41 14.65 40.45 9.62
C SER A 41 13.97 40.50 8.24
N LYS A 42 14.16 39.46 7.42
CA LYS A 42 13.31 39.16 6.25
C LYS A 42 13.48 37.77 5.64
N THR A 43 14.59 37.07 5.92
CA THR A 43 14.92 35.79 5.26
C THR A 43 14.23 34.54 5.84
N ILE A 44 13.43 34.66 6.91
CA ILE A 44 12.70 33.51 7.51
C ILE A 44 11.27 33.40 6.96
N GLU A 45 10.66 34.50 6.51
CA GLU A 45 9.32 34.46 5.89
C GLU A 45 9.35 33.92 4.45
N ASP A 46 10.43 34.14 3.69
CA ASP A 46 10.51 33.71 2.30
C ASP A 46 10.63 32.19 2.13
N VAL A 47 11.11 31.45 3.15
CA VAL A 47 11.15 29.97 3.13
C VAL A 47 9.79 29.37 3.51
N ASN A 48 9.05 30.02 4.40
CA ASN A 48 7.70 29.56 4.81
C ASN A 48 6.64 29.88 3.75
N ASN A 49 6.76 30.97 3.00
CA ASN A 49 5.81 31.36 1.95
C ASN A 49 6.00 30.60 0.62
N LEU A 50 7.15 29.97 0.39
CA LEU A 50 7.37 29.11 -0.78
C LEU A 50 6.82 27.69 -0.61
N ILE A 51 6.33 27.36 0.59
CA ILE A 51 5.68 26.07 0.93
C ILE A 51 4.15 26.21 0.94
N SER A 52 3.61 27.39 0.60
CA SER A 52 2.18 27.59 0.39
C SER A 52 1.66 26.78 -0.82
N ASP A 53 0.42 26.29 -0.71
CA ASP A 53 -0.28 25.30 -1.55
C ASP A 53 -0.45 25.60 -3.06
N GLU A 54 0.40 26.40 -3.68
CA GLU A 54 0.28 26.77 -5.10
C GLU A 54 0.67 25.66 -6.09
N LEU A 55 1.30 24.58 -5.64
CA LEU A 55 1.61 23.42 -6.49
C LEU A 55 0.57 22.29 -6.41
N ILE A 56 -0.43 22.41 -5.51
CA ILE A 56 -1.57 21.48 -5.38
C ILE A 56 -2.86 22.27 -5.06
N SER A 57 -3.10 23.36 -5.78
CA SER A 57 -4.39 24.05 -5.75
C SER A 57 -5.19 23.66 -6.98
N THR A 58 -6.21 22.83 -6.78
CA THR A 58 -7.35 22.71 -7.69
C THR A 58 -8.06 24.06 -7.70
N ASN A 59 -7.89 24.84 -8.78
CA ASN A 59 -8.69 26.04 -8.99
C ASN A 59 -10.14 25.63 -9.20
N GLY A 60 -10.95 25.72 -8.14
CA GLY A 60 -12.41 25.77 -8.25
C GLY A 60 -12.79 27.07 -8.96
N VAL A 61 -13.38 26.94 -10.15
CA VAL A 61 -14.01 28.06 -10.85
C VAL A 61 -15.47 28.10 -10.39
N ASP A 62 -15.87 29.23 -9.80
CA ASP A 62 -17.27 29.58 -9.59
C ASP A 62 -18.03 29.48 -10.92
N VAL A 63 -18.94 28.52 -11.04
CA VAL A 63 -19.91 28.47 -12.13
C VAL A 63 -21.31 28.70 -11.55
N ASP A 64 -21.81 29.89 -11.83
CA ASP A 64 -23.19 30.32 -11.66
C ASP A 64 -24.08 29.48 -12.59
N VAL A 65 -24.91 28.58 -12.04
CA VAL A 65 -25.93 27.85 -12.80
C VAL A 65 -27.28 27.91 -12.08
N ASP A 66 -28.07 28.88 -12.53
CA ASP A 66 -29.52 28.97 -12.41
C ASP A 66 -30.18 27.70 -13.01
N HIS A 67 -30.67 26.80 -12.17
CA HIS A 67 -31.59 25.74 -12.59
C HIS A 67 -32.83 25.67 -11.70
N ARG A 68 -33.87 26.33 -12.20
CA ARG A 68 -35.28 26.06 -11.90
C ARG A 68 -35.59 24.58 -12.16
N TYR A 69 -36.04 23.86 -11.14
CA TYR A 69 -37.05 22.81 -11.31
C TYR A 69 -38.02 22.80 -10.14
N HIS A 70 -39.27 22.55 -10.48
CA HIS A 70 -40.49 22.79 -9.70
C HIS A 70 -40.60 22.02 -8.38
N GLN A 71 -40.97 22.75 -7.33
CA GLN A 71 -41.61 22.23 -6.11
C GLN A 71 -42.98 21.61 -6.42
N PRO A 72 -43.39 20.63 -5.60
CA PRO A 72 -44.75 20.60 -5.06
C PRO A 72 -44.75 20.92 -3.57
N THR A 73 -45.67 21.79 -3.20
CA THR A 73 -45.95 22.39 -1.90
C THR A 73 -46.66 21.45 -0.89
N VAL A 74 -46.14 21.45 0.34
CA VAL A 74 -46.75 21.71 1.67
C VAL A 74 -48.16 21.17 1.99
N SER A 75 -48.24 20.41 3.10
CA SER A 75 -49.16 20.56 4.25
C SER A 75 -48.92 19.39 5.22
N ASP A 76 -48.96 19.43 6.55
CA ASP A 76 -49.09 20.44 7.62
C ASP A 76 -48.86 19.64 8.93
N ALA A 77 -48.24 20.27 9.94
CA ALA A 77 -48.34 20.00 11.40
C ALA A 77 -47.97 18.58 11.92
N GLU A 78 -47.30 18.38 13.05
CA GLU A 78 -47.43 19.01 14.36
C GLU A 78 -46.11 18.98 15.16
N GLU A 79 -45.99 19.98 16.04
CA GLU A 79 -44.96 20.14 17.06
C GLU A 79 -44.98 18.99 18.09
N SER A 80 -43.80 18.50 18.49
CA SER A 80 -43.58 18.23 19.92
C SER A 80 -42.09 18.34 20.26
N ASN A 81 -41.87 19.03 21.37
CA ASN A 81 -40.61 19.49 21.92
C ASN A 81 -40.36 18.68 23.20
N VAL A 82 -39.35 17.81 23.23
CA VAL A 82 -38.79 17.27 24.48
C VAL A 82 -37.30 17.04 24.26
N GLY A 83 -36.48 17.81 24.96
CA GLY A 83 -35.05 17.56 25.08
C GLY A 83 -34.78 16.42 26.07
N ALA A 84 -33.78 15.61 25.75
CA ALA A 84 -32.95 14.91 26.71
C ALA A 84 -31.64 14.52 26.00
N SER A 85 -30.55 14.88 26.66
CA SER A 85 -29.16 14.55 26.42
C SER A 85 -28.87 13.06 26.60
N GLU A 86 -28.21 12.42 25.64
CA GLU A 86 -27.44 11.16 25.78
C GLU A 86 -26.22 11.33 24.86
N GLU A 87 -25.11 11.85 25.37
CA GLU A 87 -23.96 11.06 25.86
C GLU A 87 -23.51 10.01 24.83
N LEU A 88 -22.66 10.48 23.90
CA LEU A 88 -21.88 9.64 22.99
C LEU A 88 -20.71 9.05 23.79
N SER A 89 -20.79 7.76 24.12
CA SER A 89 -19.65 6.95 24.53
C SER A 89 -18.89 6.53 23.28
N GLU A 90 -17.68 7.04 23.12
CA GLU A 90 -16.71 6.56 22.13
C GLU A 90 -15.98 5.37 22.75
N ASP A 91 -16.28 4.17 22.22
CA ASP A 91 -15.70 2.93 22.69
C ASP A 91 -14.23 2.77 22.25
N GLU A 92 -13.47 2.29 23.22
CA GLU A 92 -12.03 2.10 23.35
C GLU A 92 -11.52 1.03 22.37
N PHE A 93 -10.39 1.31 21.73
CA PHE A 93 -9.82 0.53 20.63
C PHE A 93 -8.88 -0.55 21.18
N ASP A 94 -9.44 -1.68 21.63
CA ASP A 94 -8.65 -2.84 22.07
C ASP A 94 -8.38 -3.77 20.86
N ASP A 95 -7.10 -3.99 20.55
CA ASP A 95 -6.59 -5.00 19.60
C ASP A 95 -6.73 -6.44 20.18
N GLU A 96 -7.89 -6.75 20.77
CA GLU A 96 -8.32 -8.10 21.13
C GLU A 96 -9.12 -8.70 19.95
N LEU A 97 -8.49 -9.62 19.22
CA LEU A 97 -9.20 -10.53 18.31
C LEU A 97 -10.23 -11.34 19.12
N GLY A 98 -11.46 -10.85 19.16
CA GLY A 98 -12.49 -11.28 20.11
C GLY A 98 -13.94 -10.94 19.73
N ASP A 99 -14.29 -10.78 18.46
CA ASP A 99 -15.67 -10.70 17.98
C ASP A 99 -16.05 -12.02 17.27
N GLY A 100 -17.20 -12.66 17.46
CA GLY A 100 -18.45 -12.17 18.00
C GLY A 100 -19.68 -12.74 17.29
N TYR A 101 -19.55 -13.75 16.41
CA TYR A 101 -20.70 -14.37 15.74
C TYR A 101 -21.06 -15.68 16.42
N SER A 102 -22.14 -15.66 17.22
CA SER A 102 -22.90 -16.86 17.52
C SER A 102 -23.64 -17.28 16.25
N TYR A 103 -23.19 -18.35 15.60
CA TYR A 103 -24.12 -19.15 14.82
C TYR A 103 -25.09 -19.76 15.82
N GLU A 104 -26.26 -19.14 15.98
CA GLU A 104 -27.38 -19.88 16.56
C GLU A 104 -27.63 -21.07 15.61
N ASP A 105 -27.55 -22.28 16.18
CA ASP A 105 -27.92 -23.52 15.53
C ASP A 105 -29.38 -23.41 15.07
N GLU A 106 -29.61 -23.04 13.82
CA GLU A 106 -30.91 -23.28 13.17
C GLU A 106 -31.01 -24.77 12.85
N ASP A 107 -31.75 -25.46 13.71
CA ASP A 107 -32.24 -26.80 13.48
C ASP A 107 -32.86 -26.92 12.07
N VAL A 108 -32.21 -27.75 11.26
CA VAL A 108 -32.66 -28.23 9.96
C VAL A 108 -34.10 -28.72 10.06
N HIS A 109 -35.04 -28.00 9.45
CA HIS A 109 -36.16 -28.54 8.67
C HIS A 109 -36.88 -27.42 7.89
N GLY A 110 -36.36 -27.10 6.71
CA GLY A 110 -37.05 -26.31 5.69
C GLY A 110 -36.36 -26.53 4.34
N ASP A 111 -37.04 -27.22 3.43
CA ASP A 111 -36.64 -27.33 2.02
C ASP A 111 -36.66 -25.92 1.40
N ASP A 112 -35.50 -25.27 1.28
CA ASP A 112 -35.30 -24.14 0.39
C ASP A 112 -34.00 -24.36 -0.40
N ASP A 113 -34.16 -24.48 -1.72
CA ASP A 113 -33.14 -24.83 -2.72
C ASP A 113 -32.20 -23.63 -2.97
N SER A 114 -31.46 -23.22 -1.94
CA SER A 114 -30.44 -22.16 -1.94
C SER A 114 -29.03 -22.76 -1.75
N GLY A 115 -28.81 -23.97 -2.29
CA GLY A 115 -27.48 -24.60 -2.26
C GLY A 115 -26.58 -23.98 -3.33
N SER A 116 -25.52 -23.27 -2.94
CA SER A 116 -24.44 -22.89 -3.86
C SER A 116 -24.03 -24.12 -4.68
N ARG A 117 -24.04 -24.01 -6.01
CA ARG A 117 -23.79 -25.16 -6.89
C ARG A 117 -22.43 -25.78 -6.59
N GLU A 118 -22.42 -27.08 -6.34
CA GLU A 118 -21.20 -27.84 -6.09
C GLU A 118 -20.60 -28.35 -7.41
N TYR A 119 -19.29 -28.17 -7.57
CA TYR A 119 -18.55 -28.60 -8.75
C TYR A 119 -17.42 -29.56 -8.39
N GLY A 120 -17.06 -30.46 -9.31
CA GLY A 120 -15.85 -31.27 -9.21
C GLY A 120 -15.78 -32.16 -7.96
N VAL A 121 -16.91 -32.77 -7.59
CA VAL A 121 -17.05 -33.62 -6.40
C VAL A 121 -16.15 -34.85 -6.51
N GLU A 122 -15.31 -35.05 -5.49
CA GLU A 122 -14.42 -36.20 -5.35
C GLU A 122 -14.61 -36.84 -3.99
N GLU A 123 -14.51 -38.16 -3.92
CA GLU A 123 -14.66 -38.90 -2.66
C GLU A 123 -13.49 -39.86 -2.46
N ARG A 124 -12.99 -39.89 -1.22
CA ARG A 124 -11.87 -40.74 -0.82
C ARG A 124 -12.12 -41.33 0.54
N GLU A 125 -11.80 -42.61 0.71
CA GLU A 125 -11.86 -43.27 2.01
C GLU A 125 -10.46 -43.37 2.63
N ILE A 126 -10.39 -43.13 3.93
CA ILE A 126 -9.20 -43.35 4.75
C ILE A 126 -9.57 -44.22 5.96
N THR A 127 -8.60 -44.98 6.45
CA THR A 127 -8.77 -45.77 7.67
C THR A 127 -8.08 -45.06 8.83
N ILE A 128 -8.84 -44.79 9.90
CA ILE A 128 -8.33 -44.19 11.13
C ILE A 128 -8.57 -45.15 12.29
N GLN A 129 -7.54 -45.35 13.14
CA GLN A 129 -7.67 -46.16 14.34
C GLN A 129 -8.42 -45.40 15.43
N GLN A 130 -9.61 -45.88 15.80
CA GLN A 130 -10.39 -45.41 16.94
C GLN A 130 -10.52 -46.53 17.97
N ASP A 131 -9.98 -46.29 19.17
CA ASP A 131 -10.08 -47.19 20.32
C ASP A 131 -9.67 -48.65 20.04
N GLY A 132 -8.64 -48.82 19.19
CA GLY A 132 -8.13 -50.13 18.76
C GLY A 132 -8.91 -50.79 17.62
N THR A 133 -9.92 -50.11 17.06
CA THR A 133 -10.68 -50.56 15.89
C THR A 133 -10.43 -49.65 14.69
N ASP A 134 -10.30 -50.24 13.51
CA ASP A 134 -10.17 -49.52 12.26
C ASP A 134 -11.54 -49.01 11.83
N LYS A 135 -11.67 -47.68 11.73
CA LYS A 135 -12.87 -47.01 11.23
C LYS A 135 -12.59 -46.40 9.86
N VAL A 136 -13.53 -46.57 8.94
CA VAL A 136 -13.48 -45.95 7.62
C VAL A 136 -14.08 -44.56 7.71
N VAL A 137 -13.30 -43.55 7.33
CA VAL A 137 -13.72 -42.16 7.24
C VAL A 137 -13.76 -41.78 5.77
N LYS A 138 -14.88 -41.20 5.34
CA LYS A 138 -15.08 -40.74 3.96
C LYS A 138 -14.84 -39.24 3.88
N LEU A 139 -13.89 -38.83 3.05
CA LEU A 139 -13.58 -37.45 2.71
C LEU A 139 -14.26 -37.11 1.40
N ARG A 140 -15.09 -36.07 1.41
CA ARG A 140 -15.79 -35.54 0.24
C ARG A 140 -15.24 -34.16 -0.07
N LEU A 141 -14.59 -34.00 -1.23
CA LEU A 141 -14.05 -32.74 -1.71
C LEU A 141 -14.98 -32.15 -2.77
N PHE A 142 -15.20 -30.84 -2.76
CA PHE A 142 -15.98 -30.16 -3.79
C PHE A 142 -15.62 -28.67 -3.86
N LEU A 143 -15.95 -28.03 -4.98
CA LEU A 143 -15.78 -26.59 -5.17
C LEU A 143 -17.13 -25.87 -5.11
N THR A 144 -17.11 -24.64 -4.59
CA THR A 144 -18.19 -23.67 -4.72
C THR A 144 -17.64 -22.38 -5.30
N LYS A 145 -18.50 -21.60 -5.96
CA LYS A 145 -18.18 -20.27 -6.47
C LYS A 145 -19.20 -19.27 -5.92
N ASP A 146 -18.73 -18.07 -5.65
CA ASP A 146 -19.59 -16.92 -5.44
C ASP A 146 -19.86 -16.27 -6.80
N ASP A 147 -21.12 -16.00 -7.15
CA ASP A 147 -21.47 -15.44 -8.46
C ASP A 147 -20.88 -14.04 -8.69
N GLU A 148 -20.62 -13.26 -7.64
CA GLU A 148 -20.01 -11.91 -7.71
C GLU A 148 -18.50 -11.98 -8.02
N PHE A 149 -17.83 -13.05 -7.56
CA PHE A 149 -16.36 -13.19 -7.63
C PHE A 149 -15.90 -14.42 -8.45
N ALA A 150 -16.80 -15.07 -9.17
CA ALA A 150 -16.58 -16.38 -9.82
C ALA A 150 -15.43 -16.41 -10.84
N ASP A 151 -15.05 -15.24 -11.36
CA ASP A 151 -14.00 -15.08 -12.36
C ASP A 151 -12.61 -15.32 -11.75
N TRP A 152 -12.42 -14.97 -10.48
CA TRP A 152 -11.10 -15.02 -9.84
C TRP A 152 -11.08 -15.74 -8.48
N LEU A 153 -12.22 -15.93 -7.80
CA LEU A 153 -12.32 -16.54 -6.48
C LEU A 153 -13.10 -17.87 -6.51
N HIS A 154 -12.51 -18.90 -5.91
CA HIS A 154 -13.10 -20.24 -5.82
C HIS A 154 -12.90 -20.82 -4.43
N MET A 155 -13.93 -21.42 -3.83
CA MET A 155 -13.80 -22.08 -2.53
C MET A 155 -13.69 -23.59 -2.71
N ILE A 156 -12.77 -24.22 -1.96
CA ILE A 156 -12.55 -25.66 -1.99
C ILE A 156 -12.84 -26.21 -0.60
N HIS A 157 -13.79 -27.14 -0.53
CA HIS A 157 -14.29 -27.74 0.71
C HIS A 157 -13.88 -29.19 0.83
N VAL A 158 -13.66 -29.65 2.07
CA VAL A 158 -13.48 -31.07 2.43
C VAL A 158 -14.35 -31.40 3.63
N HIS A 159 -15.29 -32.32 3.43
CA HIS A 159 -16.17 -32.82 4.49
C HIS A 159 -15.75 -34.23 4.88
N CYS A 160 -15.57 -34.47 6.18
CA CYS A 160 -15.27 -35.79 6.72
C CYS A 160 -16.52 -36.40 7.34
N THR A 161 -16.88 -37.61 6.90
CA THR A 161 -18.07 -38.32 7.39
C THR A 161 -17.72 -39.74 7.84
N VAL A 162 -18.38 -40.18 8.91
CA VAL A 162 -18.35 -41.57 9.42
C VAL A 162 -19.78 -42.00 9.66
N ASP A 163 -20.17 -43.15 9.11
CA ASP A 163 -21.54 -43.70 9.22
C ASP A 163 -22.63 -42.66 8.84
N GLY A 164 -22.33 -41.77 7.88
CA GLY A 164 -23.22 -40.70 7.43
C GLY A 164 -23.23 -39.44 8.30
N LYS A 165 -22.57 -39.42 9.47
CA LYS A 165 -22.43 -38.24 10.33
C LYS A 165 -21.17 -37.46 9.97
N ARG A 166 -21.28 -36.13 9.83
CA ARG A 166 -20.11 -35.24 9.64
C ARG A 166 -19.33 -35.11 10.95
N ILE A 167 -18.04 -35.41 10.90
CA ILE A 167 -17.13 -35.38 12.05
C ILE A 167 -16.00 -34.36 11.91
N GLY A 168 -15.89 -33.73 10.75
CA GLY A 168 -14.92 -32.67 10.49
C GLY A 168 -15.18 -31.94 9.17
N HIS A 169 -14.65 -30.73 9.09
CA HIS A 169 -14.80 -29.83 7.96
C HIS A 169 -13.50 -29.03 7.79
N ALA A 170 -13.04 -28.85 6.57
CA ALA A 170 -12.02 -27.88 6.25
C ALA A 170 -12.33 -27.21 4.91
N PHE A 171 -12.00 -25.94 4.77
CA PHE A 171 -12.08 -25.26 3.48
C PHE A 171 -11.00 -24.19 3.34
N GLY A 172 -10.77 -23.78 2.10
CA GLY A 172 -9.93 -22.64 1.78
C GLY A 172 -10.33 -21.99 0.48
N GLN A 173 -9.76 -20.82 0.23
CA GLN A 173 -10.10 -19.95 -0.88
C GLN A 173 -8.95 -19.90 -1.89
N TYR A 174 -9.23 -20.29 -3.13
CA TYR A 174 -8.33 -20.25 -4.28
C TYR A 174 -8.55 -18.95 -5.06
N ILE A 175 -7.48 -18.19 -5.24
CA ILE A 175 -7.47 -16.83 -5.76
C ILE A 175 -6.58 -16.78 -7.00
N CYS A 176 -7.18 -16.49 -8.16
CA CYS A 176 -6.47 -16.16 -9.39
C CYS A 176 -5.92 -14.73 -9.31
N ARG A 177 -4.91 -14.51 -8.46
CA ARG A 177 -4.36 -13.17 -8.17
C ARG A 177 -3.97 -12.39 -9.44
N GLU A 178 -3.50 -13.08 -10.47
CA GLU A 178 -3.08 -12.44 -11.73
C GLU A 178 -4.23 -11.74 -12.46
N GLU A 179 -5.48 -12.17 -12.26
CA GLU A 179 -6.68 -11.58 -12.87
C GLU A 179 -7.15 -10.29 -12.16
N ILE A 180 -6.62 -10.02 -10.96
CA ILE A 180 -7.04 -8.89 -10.12
C ILE A 180 -5.85 -8.00 -9.73
N ARG A 181 -4.76 -8.00 -10.51
CA ARG A 181 -3.52 -7.30 -10.15
C ARG A 181 -3.68 -5.79 -9.96
N GLU A 182 -4.39 -5.15 -10.85
CA GLU A 182 -4.57 -3.69 -10.88
C GLU A 182 -5.24 -3.19 -9.57
N ASP A 183 -6.29 -3.90 -9.15
CA ASP A 183 -7.15 -3.55 -8.01
C ASP A 183 -7.06 -4.56 -6.86
N PHE A 184 -5.90 -5.23 -6.70
CA PHE A 184 -5.76 -6.40 -5.83
C PHE A 184 -6.28 -6.18 -4.42
N TRP A 185 -5.95 -5.05 -3.78
CA TRP A 185 -6.46 -4.75 -2.44
C TRP A 185 -7.99 -4.52 -2.41
N SER A 186 -8.54 -3.79 -3.38
CA SER A 186 -9.97 -3.50 -3.44
C SER A 186 -10.79 -4.75 -3.70
N GLU A 187 -10.33 -5.63 -4.59
CA GLU A 187 -10.98 -6.91 -4.89
C GLU A 187 -10.85 -7.90 -3.72
N MET A 188 -9.74 -7.88 -2.97
CA MET A 188 -9.57 -8.75 -1.80
C MET A 188 -10.30 -8.25 -0.53
N GLU A 189 -10.60 -6.96 -0.44
CA GLU A 189 -11.37 -6.37 0.68
C GLU A 189 -12.83 -6.82 0.68
N ALA A 190 -13.43 -6.94 -0.51
CA ALA A 190 -14.87 -7.13 -0.67
C ALA A 190 -15.43 -8.50 -0.18
N PRO A 191 -14.76 -9.66 -0.39
CA PRO A 191 -15.39 -10.95 -0.11
C PRO A 191 -15.40 -11.36 1.36
N SER A 192 -14.31 -11.13 2.11
CA SER A 192 -14.25 -11.45 3.54
C SER A 192 -13.13 -10.71 4.29
N ARG A 193 -13.30 -10.59 5.61
CA ARG A 193 -12.29 -9.98 6.51
C ARG A 193 -10.96 -10.74 6.47
N GLU A 194 -11.00 -12.06 6.33
CA GLU A 194 -9.82 -12.92 6.29
C GLU A 194 -8.98 -12.64 5.04
N LEU A 195 -9.63 -12.48 3.87
CA LEU A 195 -8.94 -12.10 2.63
C LEU A 195 -8.35 -10.69 2.71
N SER A 196 -9.12 -9.74 3.22
CA SER A 196 -8.67 -8.37 3.48
C SER A 196 -7.39 -8.37 4.32
N LEU A 197 -7.41 -9.05 5.47
CA LEU A 197 -6.27 -9.11 6.37
C LEU A 197 -5.04 -9.73 5.70
N VAL A 198 -5.20 -10.77 4.88
CA VAL A 198 -4.08 -11.35 4.12
C VAL A 198 -3.51 -10.33 3.14
N ALA A 199 -4.38 -9.68 2.36
CA ALA A 199 -3.99 -8.73 1.32
C ALA A 199 -3.20 -7.55 1.90
N PHE A 200 -3.74 -6.92 2.94
CA PHE A 200 -3.18 -5.69 3.52
C PHE A 200 -1.98 -5.90 4.45
N LYS A 201 -1.77 -7.12 4.99
CA LYS A 201 -0.64 -7.43 5.87
C LYS A 201 0.55 -8.01 5.10
N LEU A 202 0.30 -8.85 4.09
CA LEU A 202 1.38 -9.51 3.34
C LEU A 202 1.79 -8.79 2.07
N PHE A 203 0.84 -8.23 1.35
CA PHE A 203 1.07 -7.75 0.00
C PHE A 203 0.90 -6.23 -0.10
N ASP A 204 1.50 -5.65 -1.14
CA ASP A 204 1.22 -4.29 -1.58
C ASP A 204 -0.06 -4.23 -2.42
N ARG A 205 -0.41 -3.03 -2.89
CA ARG A 205 -1.66 -2.78 -3.63
C ARG A 205 -1.80 -3.56 -4.93
N TYR A 206 -0.70 -4.12 -5.46
CA TYR A 206 -0.68 -4.92 -6.68
C TYR A 206 -0.43 -6.41 -6.42
N GLY A 207 -0.49 -6.84 -5.16
CA GLY A 207 -0.32 -8.22 -4.78
C GLY A 207 1.14 -8.70 -4.74
N TYR A 208 2.13 -7.81 -4.71
CA TYR A 208 3.53 -8.19 -4.45
C TYR A 208 3.82 -8.26 -2.97
N LEU A 209 4.67 -9.21 -2.57
CA LEU A 209 5.03 -9.37 -1.16
C LEU A 209 5.70 -8.09 -0.68
N ASN A 210 5.23 -7.58 0.46
CA ASN A 210 5.70 -6.34 1.04
C ASN A 210 7.23 -6.31 1.17
N PHE A 211 7.84 -5.22 0.71
CA PHE A 211 9.31 -5.10 0.63
C PHE A 211 10.04 -5.37 1.94
N HIS A 212 9.46 -4.95 3.08
CA HIS A 212 10.04 -5.19 4.40
C HIS A 212 10.08 -6.68 4.78
N LEU A 213 9.13 -7.49 4.31
CA LEU A 213 9.12 -8.94 4.51
C LEU A 213 10.16 -9.67 3.63
N LYS A 214 10.71 -8.99 2.62
CA LYS A 214 11.76 -9.53 1.74
C LYS A 214 13.16 -9.15 2.20
N ASN A 215 13.38 -7.88 2.50
CA ASN A 215 14.72 -7.30 2.56
C ASN A 215 15.13 -6.74 3.92
N HIS A 216 14.19 -6.41 4.79
CA HIS A 216 14.50 -5.77 6.06
C HIS A 216 15.25 -6.72 7.00
N CYS A 217 16.16 -6.19 7.82
CA CYS A 217 17.07 -7.00 8.61
C CYS A 217 16.41 -7.88 9.68
N VAL A 218 15.23 -7.49 10.18
CA VAL A 218 14.43 -8.25 11.17
C VAL A 218 13.16 -8.81 10.52
N GLN A 219 12.29 -7.93 10.02
CA GLN A 219 11.01 -8.26 9.37
C GLN A 219 11.03 -9.32 8.27
N LYS A 220 12.17 -9.60 7.61
CA LYS A 220 12.25 -10.74 6.66
C LYS A 220 12.20 -12.11 7.34
N GLY A 221 12.26 -12.16 8.67
CA GLY A 221 12.28 -13.39 9.44
C GLY A 221 13.44 -14.30 9.02
N THR A 222 13.14 -15.55 8.69
CA THR A 222 14.15 -16.51 8.18
C THR A 222 14.61 -16.21 6.75
N GLY A 223 13.87 -15.40 5.98
CA GLY A 223 14.18 -15.12 4.58
C GLY A 223 14.04 -16.33 3.65
N VAL A 224 13.32 -17.37 4.07
CA VAL A 224 13.01 -18.52 3.18
C VAL A 224 11.96 -18.19 2.13
N TRP A 225 11.20 -17.12 2.37
CA TRP A 225 10.22 -16.54 1.47
C TRP A 225 10.75 -15.21 0.89
N GLY A 226 10.52 -14.97 -0.40
CA GLY A 226 10.97 -13.78 -1.11
C GLY A 226 10.15 -13.50 -2.37
N ASP A 227 10.83 -13.06 -3.44
CA ASP A 227 10.21 -12.64 -4.70
C ASP A 227 9.38 -13.75 -5.38
N GLU A 228 9.54 -15.02 -4.99
CA GLU A 228 8.65 -16.08 -5.50
C GLU A 228 7.19 -15.88 -5.09
N LEU A 229 6.91 -15.27 -3.94
CA LEU A 229 5.55 -14.96 -3.51
C LEU A 229 4.95 -13.78 -4.28
N ASP A 230 5.74 -13.03 -5.04
CA ASP A 230 5.24 -11.92 -5.84
C ASP A 230 4.32 -12.40 -6.98
N PHE A 231 4.44 -13.64 -7.44
CA PHE A 231 3.73 -14.16 -8.63
C PHE A 231 2.95 -15.44 -8.34
N GLY A 232 1.91 -15.68 -9.15
CA GLY A 232 1.10 -16.88 -9.11
C GLY A 232 -0.16 -16.76 -8.26
N SER A 233 -0.99 -17.80 -8.33
CA SER A 233 -2.23 -17.92 -7.58
C SER A 233 -1.99 -18.13 -6.08
N LEU A 234 -2.95 -17.72 -5.27
CA LEU A 234 -2.92 -17.90 -3.82
C LEU A 234 -3.98 -18.92 -3.41
N PHE A 235 -3.68 -19.74 -2.40
CA PHE A 235 -4.66 -20.56 -1.72
C PHE A 235 -4.64 -20.25 -0.23
N ILE A 236 -5.68 -19.60 0.27
CA ILE A 236 -5.82 -19.22 1.67
C ILE A 236 -6.55 -20.34 2.41
N LEU A 237 -5.83 -21.08 3.25
CA LEU A 237 -6.47 -22.06 4.12
C LEU A 237 -7.10 -21.33 5.31
N GLU A 238 -8.43 -21.36 5.36
CA GLU A 238 -9.20 -20.51 6.25
C GLU A 238 -9.72 -21.27 7.48
N HIS A 239 -10.34 -22.44 7.26
CA HIS A 239 -10.96 -23.20 8.34
C HIS A 239 -10.53 -24.65 8.33
N VAL A 240 -10.19 -25.18 9.51
CA VAL A 240 -9.93 -26.60 9.74
C VAL A 240 -10.50 -27.01 11.09
N GLU A 241 -11.50 -27.88 11.07
CA GLU A 241 -12.22 -28.31 12.25
C GLU A 241 -12.42 -29.82 12.28
N VAL A 242 -12.18 -30.41 13.45
CA VAL A 242 -12.64 -31.75 13.80
C VAL A 242 -13.62 -31.60 14.95
N THR A 243 -14.90 -31.61 14.60
CA THR A 243 -16.02 -31.27 15.49
C THR A 243 -16.08 -32.23 16.68
N GLU A 244 -15.89 -33.53 16.43
CA GLU A 244 -15.97 -34.56 17.45
C GLU A 244 -14.62 -34.79 18.14
N ARG A 245 -14.55 -34.53 19.46
CA ARG A 245 -13.29 -34.52 20.21
C ARG A 245 -12.58 -35.87 20.21
N GLU A 246 -13.31 -36.98 20.20
CA GLU A 246 -12.74 -38.33 20.16
C GLU A 246 -11.99 -38.66 18.86
N TRP A 247 -12.18 -37.87 17.79
CA TRP A 247 -11.50 -38.02 16.51
C TRP A 247 -10.26 -37.12 16.37
N ARG A 248 -10.05 -36.18 17.32
CA ARG A 248 -8.89 -35.30 17.33
C ARG A 248 -7.61 -36.08 17.61
N ARG A 249 -6.48 -35.54 17.14
CA ARG A 249 -5.12 -36.14 17.29
C ARG A 249 -4.94 -37.52 16.64
N ARG A 250 -5.88 -37.95 15.78
CA ARG A 250 -5.79 -39.22 15.02
C ARG A 250 -5.40 -39.06 13.54
N GLY A 251 -4.96 -37.86 13.16
CA GLY A 251 -4.49 -37.56 11.79
C GLY A 251 -5.55 -37.03 10.83
N LEU A 252 -6.82 -36.88 11.26
CA LEU A 252 -7.90 -36.40 10.39
C LEU A 252 -7.65 -34.99 9.84
N GLY A 253 -7.24 -34.04 10.68
CA GLY A 253 -6.88 -32.68 10.22
C GLY A 253 -5.73 -32.68 9.19
N ARG A 254 -4.73 -33.54 9.37
CA ARG A 254 -3.65 -33.72 8.38
C ARG A 254 -4.18 -34.27 7.06
N ALA A 255 -5.14 -35.19 7.11
CA ALA A 255 -5.75 -35.75 5.91
C ALA A 255 -6.56 -34.69 5.14
N MET A 256 -7.38 -33.90 5.84
CA MET A 256 -8.17 -32.82 5.22
C MET A 256 -7.28 -31.76 4.56
N VAL A 257 -6.28 -31.24 5.30
CA VAL A 257 -5.36 -30.24 4.74
C VAL A 257 -4.57 -30.83 3.57
N GLY A 258 -4.11 -32.08 3.67
CA GLY A 258 -3.40 -32.75 2.59
C GLY A 258 -4.25 -32.95 1.33
N ASP A 259 -5.56 -33.17 1.48
CA ASP A 259 -6.50 -33.31 0.37
C ASP A 259 -6.83 -31.96 -0.28
N LEU A 260 -6.97 -30.88 0.51
CA LEU A 260 -7.06 -29.50 -0.02
C LEU A 260 -5.81 -29.13 -0.84
N VAL A 261 -4.63 -29.32 -0.28
CA VAL A 261 -3.36 -29.00 -0.95
C VAL A 261 -3.22 -29.74 -2.28
N LYS A 262 -3.52 -31.04 -2.31
CA LYS A 262 -3.49 -31.82 -3.56
C LYS A 262 -4.50 -31.34 -4.59
N LYS A 263 -5.73 -30.99 -4.16
CA LYS A 263 -6.77 -30.51 -5.07
C LYS A 263 -6.31 -29.21 -5.74
N VAL A 264 -5.74 -28.31 -4.96
CA VAL A 264 -5.18 -27.03 -5.42
C VAL A 264 -4.03 -27.24 -6.40
N GLU A 265 -3.09 -28.16 -6.11
CA GLU A 265 -2.01 -28.52 -7.03
C GLU A 265 -2.50 -29.08 -8.38
N VAL A 266 -3.67 -29.74 -8.40
CA VAL A 266 -4.28 -30.27 -9.62
C VAL A 266 -4.98 -29.16 -10.40
N LEU A 267 -5.77 -28.32 -9.74
CA LEU A 267 -6.46 -27.17 -10.37
C LEU A 267 -5.46 -26.20 -11.02
N TYR A 268 -4.30 -26.06 -10.41
CA TYR A 268 -3.22 -25.22 -10.89
C TYR A 268 -2.57 -25.76 -12.18
N LYS A 269 -2.55 -27.07 -12.46
CA LYS A 269 -1.92 -27.56 -13.69
C LYS A 269 -2.68 -27.02 -14.91
N PRO A 270 -2.07 -26.17 -15.75
CA PRO A 270 -2.72 -25.75 -16.98
C PRO A 270 -3.09 -27.02 -17.75
N SER A 271 -4.37 -27.14 -18.13
CA SER A 271 -4.79 -28.23 -18.99
C SER A 271 -3.84 -28.26 -20.20
N PRO A 272 -3.28 -29.41 -20.61
CA PRO A 272 -2.52 -29.47 -21.84
C PRO A 272 -3.41 -28.92 -22.95
N LEU A 273 -2.97 -27.84 -23.61
CA LEU A 273 -3.72 -27.16 -24.66
C LEU A 273 -4.09 -28.21 -25.72
N ASN A 274 -5.39 -28.44 -25.87
CA ASN A 274 -5.90 -29.60 -26.61
C ASN A 274 -5.91 -29.38 -28.13
N THR A 275 -5.43 -28.23 -28.64
CA THR A 275 -5.34 -28.00 -30.09
C THR A 275 -4.01 -27.35 -30.53
N PRO A 276 -3.49 -27.68 -31.73
CA PRO A 276 -2.34 -27.01 -32.34
C PRO A 276 -2.56 -25.51 -32.63
N GLU A 277 -3.82 -25.08 -32.78
CA GLU A 277 -4.20 -23.70 -33.09
C GLU A 277 -4.10 -22.80 -31.86
N ASP A 278 -4.50 -23.30 -30.68
CA ASP A 278 -4.32 -22.60 -29.41
C ASP A 278 -2.82 -22.41 -29.08
N ASN A 279 -1.99 -23.40 -29.40
CA ASN A 279 -0.53 -23.29 -29.24
C ASN A 279 0.09 -22.25 -30.19
N MET A 280 -0.44 -22.07 -31.41
CA MET A 280 0.11 -21.11 -32.38
C MET A 280 -0.28 -19.67 -32.04
N PHE A 281 -1.52 -19.45 -31.59
CA PHE A 281 -1.97 -18.13 -31.09
C PHE A 281 -1.19 -17.74 -29.83
N GLU A 282 -1.07 -18.64 -28.87
CA GLU A 282 -0.30 -18.39 -27.64
C GLU A 282 1.20 -18.25 -27.88
N GLU A 283 1.83 -19.06 -28.75
CA GLU A 283 3.23 -18.85 -29.13
C GLU A 283 3.41 -17.47 -29.78
N MET A 284 2.45 -17.01 -30.60
CA MET A 284 2.52 -15.69 -31.23
C MET A 284 2.38 -14.54 -30.22
N PHE A 285 1.51 -14.68 -29.21
CA PHE A 285 1.32 -13.70 -28.15
C PHE A 285 2.40 -13.76 -27.06
N TRP A 286 3.00 -14.92 -26.76
CA TRP A 286 4.01 -15.10 -25.71
C TRP A 286 5.44 -15.33 -26.22
N PHE A 287 5.76 -15.00 -27.48
CA PHE A 287 7.13 -15.08 -28.00
C PHE A 287 8.10 -14.34 -27.04
N GLY A 288 8.94 -15.11 -26.33
CA GLY A 288 9.93 -14.58 -25.37
C GLY A 288 9.54 -14.61 -23.88
N ARG A 289 8.25 -14.83 -23.54
CA ARG A 289 7.73 -14.70 -22.17
C ARG A 289 7.54 -16.01 -21.39
N ASN A 290 8.26 -17.08 -21.79
CA ASN A 290 8.17 -18.40 -21.12
C ASN A 290 8.49 -18.33 -19.61
N LYS A 291 9.45 -17.49 -19.20
CA LYS A 291 9.82 -17.33 -17.78
C LYS A 291 8.71 -16.66 -16.96
N GLU A 292 8.01 -15.69 -17.51
CA GLU A 292 6.89 -15.02 -16.83
C GLU A 292 5.70 -15.95 -16.70
N ARG A 293 5.38 -16.69 -17.77
CA ARG A 293 4.39 -17.76 -17.74
C ARG A 293 4.70 -18.79 -16.66
N GLU A 294 5.94 -19.24 -16.55
CA GLU A 294 6.38 -20.16 -15.48
C GLU A 294 6.26 -19.55 -14.06
N ARG A 295 6.50 -18.24 -13.92
CA ARG A 295 6.34 -17.53 -12.63
C ARG A 295 4.89 -17.39 -12.23
N ARG A 296 4.05 -16.88 -13.15
CA ARG A 296 2.61 -16.67 -12.97
C ARG A 296 1.82 -17.96 -12.88
N ALA A 297 2.39 -19.06 -13.36
CA ALA A 297 1.81 -20.36 -13.12
C ALA A 297 1.76 -20.63 -11.60
N LYS A 298 2.83 -20.44 -10.83
CA LYS A 298 2.97 -20.95 -9.44
C LYS A 298 1.75 -20.80 -8.52
N ILE A 299 1.63 -21.70 -7.55
CA ILE A 299 0.66 -21.59 -6.45
C ILE A 299 1.33 -21.55 -5.08
N HIS A 300 0.83 -20.66 -4.23
CA HIS A 300 1.31 -20.47 -2.87
C HIS A 300 0.15 -20.68 -1.88
N ILE A 301 0.37 -21.56 -0.92
CA ILE A 301 -0.63 -21.86 0.11
C ILE A 301 -0.29 -21.05 1.34
N ILE A 302 -1.22 -20.23 1.82
CA ILE A 302 -1.03 -19.30 2.93
C ILE A 302 -2.11 -19.55 3.97
N LEU A 303 -1.77 -19.35 5.25
CA LEU A 303 -2.73 -19.37 6.34
C LEU A 303 -2.30 -18.46 7.49
N MET A 304 -3.27 -18.11 8.33
CA MET A 304 -3.03 -17.53 9.65
C MET A 304 -3.48 -18.55 10.71
N PRO A 305 -2.58 -19.08 11.56
CA PRO A 305 -2.98 -20.01 12.59
C PRO A 305 -3.89 -19.31 13.61
N GLY A 306 -5.10 -19.82 13.76
CA GLY A 306 -6.05 -19.38 14.78
C GLY A 306 -6.52 -20.54 15.66
N CYS A 307 -7.46 -20.25 16.55
CA CYS A 307 -8.20 -21.25 17.32
C CYS A 307 -9.70 -21.05 17.16
N LEU A 308 -10.45 -22.14 17.17
CA LEU A 308 -11.90 -22.09 17.12
C LEU A 308 -12.44 -21.58 18.45
N ARG A 309 -13.27 -20.54 18.41
CA ARG A 309 -13.81 -19.87 19.59
C ARG A 309 -14.50 -20.85 20.55
N HIS A 310 -15.34 -21.74 20.04
CA HIS A 310 -16.02 -22.76 20.84
C HIS A 310 -15.09 -23.79 21.52
N ASP A 311 -13.82 -23.91 21.11
CA ASP A 311 -12.83 -24.78 21.77
C ASP A 311 -12.22 -24.15 23.03
N VAL A 312 -12.18 -22.81 23.08
CA VAL A 312 -11.54 -22.05 24.16
C VAL A 312 -12.55 -21.40 25.10
N GLU A 313 -13.72 -20.99 24.63
CA GLU A 313 -14.73 -20.26 25.42
C GLU A 313 -15.13 -20.96 26.71
N ARG A 314 -15.36 -22.28 26.67
CA ARG A 314 -15.73 -23.05 27.86
C ARG A 314 -14.65 -23.02 28.96
N GLN A 315 -13.42 -22.66 28.60
CA GLN A 315 -12.30 -22.55 29.54
C GLN A 315 -12.23 -21.17 30.18
N TYR A 316 -12.99 -20.17 29.69
CA TYR A 316 -13.02 -18.82 30.23
C TYR A 316 -13.90 -18.69 31.47
N GLU A 317 -14.79 -19.65 31.73
CA GLU A 317 -15.71 -19.59 32.88
C GLU A 317 -14.93 -19.44 34.20
N GLY A 318 -15.16 -18.32 34.89
CA GLY A 318 -14.49 -17.99 36.15
C GLY A 318 -13.02 -17.58 36.00
N LYS A 319 -12.56 -17.26 34.79
CA LYS A 319 -11.20 -16.79 34.50
C LYS A 319 -11.13 -15.29 34.35
N SER A 320 -10.06 -14.71 34.91
CA SER A 320 -9.66 -13.33 34.66
C SER A 320 -9.19 -13.12 33.21
N GLU A 321 -9.24 -11.89 32.69
CA GLU A 321 -8.76 -11.55 31.34
C GLU A 321 -7.32 -12.05 31.06
N PRO A 322 -6.33 -11.88 31.96
CA PRO A 322 -4.98 -12.42 31.73
C PRO A 322 -4.96 -13.96 31.58
N GLU A 323 -5.78 -14.67 32.36
CA GLU A 323 -5.89 -16.13 32.24
C GLU A 323 -6.56 -16.53 30.92
N GLN A 324 -7.57 -15.78 30.46
CA GLN A 324 -8.20 -16.00 29.15
C GLN A 324 -7.20 -15.78 28.01
N ARG A 325 -6.39 -14.71 28.06
CA ARG A 325 -5.29 -14.46 27.11
C ARG A 325 -4.27 -15.59 27.12
N GLU A 326 -3.91 -16.14 28.29
CA GLU A 326 -3.00 -17.29 28.38
C GLU A 326 -3.62 -18.56 27.76
N ILE A 327 -4.92 -18.80 27.96
CA ILE A 327 -5.64 -19.91 27.32
C ILE A 327 -5.58 -19.77 25.79
N ASN A 328 -5.86 -18.58 25.25
CA ASN A 328 -5.81 -18.30 23.82
C ASN A 328 -4.41 -18.45 23.24
N SER A 329 -3.41 -17.89 23.92
CA SER A 329 -2.01 -18.03 23.52
C SER A 329 -1.58 -19.49 23.39
N ARG A 330 -1.96 -20.35 24.35
CA ARG A 330 -1.68 -21.80 24.29
C ARG A 330 -2.43 -22.52 23.17
N ALA A 331 -3.66 -22.10 22.87
CA ALA A 331 -4.43 -22.64 21.76
C ALA A 331 -3.80 -22.28 20.41
N ILE A 332 -3.39 -21.02 20.24
CA ILE A 332 -2.67 -20.54 19.05
C ILE A 332 -1.32 -21.26 18.90
N ASP A 333 -0.53 -21.39 19.97
CA ASP A 333 0.74 -22.12 19.94
C ASP A 333 0.55 -23.60 19.51
N SER A 334 -0.58 -24.21 19.92
CA SER A 334 -0.97 -25.56 19.48
C SER A 334 -1.31 -25.61 18.00
N ALA A 335 -2.03 -24.61 17.48
CA ALA A 335 -2.33 -24.48 16.05
C ALA A 335 -1.06 -24.23 15.21
N ILE A 336 -0.16 -23.37 15.67
CA ILE A 336 1.16 -23.14 15.04
C ILE A 336 1.94 -24.46 14.97
N SER A 337 2.01 -25.20 16.07
CA SER A 337 2.70 -26.51 16.12
C SER A 337 2.10 -27.50 15.12
N PHE A 338 0.76 -27.55 15.01
CA PHE A 338 0.07 -28.38 14.03
C PHE A 338 0.46 -28.02 12.59
N HIS A 339 0.36 -26.75 12.18
CA HIS A 339 0.68 -26.33 10.82
C HIS A 339 2.17 -26.49 10.50
N ARG A 340 3.08 -26.17 11.44
CA ARG A 340 4.52 -26.43 11.27
C ARG A 340 4.82 -27.91 11.02
N SER A 341 4.06 -28.81 11.67
CA SER A 341 4.16 -30.27 11.45
C SER A 341 3.66 -30.73 10.07
N LEU A 342 2.94 -29.88 9.36
CA LEU A 342 2.50 -30.11 7.97
C LEU A 342 3.49 -29.51 6.94
N GLY A 343 4.53 -28.80 7.38
CA GLY A 343 5.54 -28.18 6.51
C GLY A 343 5.40 -26.68 6.34
N PHE A 344 4.38 -26.06 6.94
CA PHE A 344 4.22 -24.60 6.90
C PHE A 344 5.35 -23.89 7.65
N ARG A 345 5.82 -22.76 7.10
CA ARG A 345 6.85 -21.89 7.70
C ARG A 345 6.44 -20.44 7.60
N ARG A 346 6.81 -19.63 8.60
CA ARG A 346 6.35 -18.23 8.71
C ARG A 346 6.84 -17.39 7.53
N ILE A 347 6.00 -16.48 7.04
CA ILE A 347 6.33 -15.51 6.01
C ILE A 347 6.81 -14.22 6.70
N GLY A 348 8.12 -13.98 6.67
CA GLY A 348 8.72 -12.84 7.36
C GLY A 348 8.44 -12.84 8.87
N ALA A 349 8.23 -11.65 9.43
CA ALA A 349 7.77 -11.44 10.81
C ALA A 349 6.25 -11.33 10.94
N SER A 350 5.49 -11.71 9.90
CA SER A 350 4.03 -11.63 9.89
C SER A 350 3.37 -12.74 10.74
N SER A 351 2.06 -12.61 10.96
CA SER A 351 1.22 -13.66 11.55
C SER A 351 0.95 -14.86 10.61
N TYR A 352 1.38 -14.78 9.35
CA TYR A 352 1.05 -15.75 8.32
C TYR A 352 2.15 -16.77 8.07
N TYR A 353 1.72 -17.94 7.60
CA TYR A 353 2.58 -19.05 7.26
C TYR A 353 2.31 -19.51 5.83
N GLY A 354 3.38 -19.81 5.11
CA GLY A 354 3.33 -20.34 3.76
C GLY A 354 3.65 -21.83 3.71
N LEU A 355 3.13 -22.52 2.70
CA LEU A 355 3.54 -23.83 2.26
C LEU A 355 3.79 -23.79 0.74
N SER A 356 4.97 -24.23 0.32
CA SER A 356 5.33 -24.31 -1.09
C SER A 356 5.12 -25.74 -1.60
N PRO A 357 4.40 -25.94 -2.73
CA PRO A 357 4.29 -27.25 -3.36
C PRO A 357 5.60 -27.69 -4.04
N ASP A 358 6.54 -26.77 -4.29
CA ASP A 358 7.85 -27.12 -4.83
C ASP A 358 8.66 -27.88 -3.77
N PRO A 359 9.00 -29.17 -4.00
CA PRO A 359 9.76 -29.97 -3.04
C PRO A 359 11.19 -29.44 -2.80
N ASN A 360 11.73 -28.61 -3.70
CA ASN A 360 13.05 -28.03 -3.57
C ASN A 360 13.05 -26.65 -2.89
N HIS A 361 11.88 -26.15 -2.47
CA HIS A 361 11.77 -24.86 -1.81
C HIS A 361 12.55 -24.81 -0.49
N LYS A 362 13.17 -23.67 -0.20
CA LYS A 362 14.03 -23.48 0.98
C LYS A 362 13.30 -23.76 2.31
N SER A 363 11.99 -23.50 2.36
CA SER A 363 11.15 -23.76 3.53
C SER A 363 11.15 -25.23 3.97
N HIS A 364 11.32 -26.19 3.04
CA HIS A 364 11.32 -27.63 3.37
C HIS A 364 12.59 -28.08 4.07
N SER A 365 13.69 -27.35 3.87
CA SER A 365 14.97 -27.61 4.55
C SER A 365 15.04 -26.97 5.93
N LEU A 366 14.12 -26.04 6.24
CA LEU A 366 14.07 -25.33 7.51
C LEU A 366 13.41 -26.19 8.59
N SER A 367 14.12 -26.44 9.69
CA SER A 367 13.54 -27.18 10.82
C SER A 367 12.45 -26.36 11.52
N ILE A 368 11.55 -27.03 12.24
CA ILE A 368 10.50 -26.37 13.02
C ILE A 368 11.08 -25.45 14.10
N GLN A 369 12.25 -25.78 14.65
CA GLN A 369 12.90 -25.03 15.73
C GLN A 369 13.67 -23.81 15.22
N ASP A 370 14.08 -23.83 13.95
CA ASP A 370 14.78 -22.73 13.30
C ASP A 370 13.82 -21.76 12.59
N ASP A 371 12.51 -22.04 12.62
CA ASP A 371 11.50 -21.15 12.07
C ASP A 371 11.36 -19.88 12.92
N PHE A 372 11.09 -18.76 12.27
CA PHE A 372 11.08 -17.46 12.94
C PHE A 372 9.82 -17.31 13.79
N ASP A 373 9.97 -16.78 15.00
CA ASP A 373 8.87 -16.35 15.86
C ASP A 373 9.12 -14.91 16.30
N PRO A 374 8.24 -13.96 15.93
CA PRO A 374 8.39 -12.57 16.34
C PRO A 374 8.23 -12.43 17.86
N PRO A 375 8.84 -11.40 18.47
CA PRO A 375 8.64 -11.11 19.89
C PRO A 375 7.15 -10.90 20.18
N LYS A 376 6.65 -11.49 21.27
CA LYS A 376 5.28 -11.23 21.74
C LYS A 376 5.29 -10.02 22.68
N PRO A 377 4.36 -9.07 22.57
CA PRO A 377 4.25 -7.98 23.53
C PRO A 377 3.99 -8.52 24.95
N PRO A 378 4.39 -7.78 25.99
CA PRO A 378 4.13 -8.17 27.36
C PRO A 378 2.63 -8.26 27.63
N SER A 379 2.22 -9.24 28.44
CA SER A 379 0.80 -9.58 28.67
C SER A 379 0.03 -8.57 29.53
N THR A 380 0.72 -7.56 30.07
CA THR A 380 0.11 -6.48 30.87
C THR A 380 -0.58 -5.49 29.94
N PRO A 381 -1.86 -5.14 30.17
CA PRO A 381 -2.53 -4.08 29.42
C PRO A 381 -1.67 -2.81 29.43
N ALA A 382 -1.50 -2.18 28.27
CA ALA A 382 -0.93 -0.85 28.23
C ALA A 382 -1.89 0.11 28.93
N GLU A 383 -1.40 0.99 29.80
CA GLU A 383 -2.22 2.15 30.19
C GLU A 383 -2.37 3.01 28.93
N GLU A 384 -3.57 3.04 28.34
CA GLU A 384 -3.83 3.89 27.19
C GLU A 384 -3.85 5.38 27.60
N PRO A 385 -3.28 6.27 26.78
CA PRO A 385 -3.40 7.70 27.01
C PRO A 385 -4.86 8.10 26.88
N ASP A 386 -5.44 8.65 27.96
CA ASP A 386 -6.76 9.28 27.94
C ASP A 386 -6.85 10.20 26.70
N VAL A 387 -7.76 9.88 25.76
CA VAL A 387 -7.99 10.69 24.56
C VAL A 387 -8.32 12.10 25.02
N VAL A 388 -7.46 13.04 24.65
CA VAL A 388 -7.70 14.44 24.95
C VAL A 388 -8.80 14.89 24.01
N VAL A 389 -9.99 15.14 24.54
CA VAL A 389 -11.08 15.79 23.81
C VAL A 389 -10.55 17.11 23.23
N ILE A 390 -10.29 17.12 21.93
CA ILE A 390 -9.93 18.33 21.18
C ILE A 390 -11.23 19.10 21.00
N THR A 391 -11.40 20.21 21.72
CA THR A 391 -12.53 21.12 21.52
C THR A 391 -12.47 21.76 20.13
N MET A 392 -13.65 22.09 19.58
CA MET A 392 -13.84 22.61 18.22
C MET A 392 -12.85 23.74 17.83
N PRO A 393 -12.35 23.77 16.58
CA PRO A 393 -11.43 24.82 16.12
C PRO A 393 -12.07 26.21 16.16
N GLY A 394 -11.42 27.17 16.83
CA GLY A 394 -11.84 28.57 16.89
C GLY A 394 -12.27 29.08 18.27
N GLU A 395 -12.63 28.20 19.20
CA GLU A 395 -12.88 28.55 20.61
C GLU A 395 -11.66 28.31 21.53
N GLU A 396 -10.65 27.58 21.04
CA GLU A 396 -9.49 27.12 21.80
C GLU A 396 -8.61 28.24 22.37
N GLU A 397 -8.30 29.28 21.59
CA GLU A 397 -7.33 30.30 22.02
C GLU A 397 -7.92 31.23 23.09
N SER A 398 -9.22 31.53 23.00
CA SER A 398 -9.98 32.27 24.01
C SER A 398 -10.17 31.48 25.31
N PHE A 399 -10.49 30.18 25.19
CA PHE A 399 -10.64 29.30 26.34
C PHE A 399 -9.31 29.03 27.05
N ARG A 400 -8.24 28.68 26.32
CA ARG A 400 -6.89 28.39 26.88
C ARG A 400 -6.25 29.61 27.52
N THR A 401 -6.53 30.83 27.05
CA THR A 401 -5.99 32.07 27.65
C THR A 401 -6.75 32.54 28.89
N SER A 402 -7.98 32.06 29.09
CA SER A 402 -8.80 32.34 30.28
C SER A 402 -8.16 31.79 31.57
N ALA A 403 -8.49 32.39 32.72
CA ALA A 403 -8.00 31.90 34.01
C ALA A 403 -8.45 30.46 34.30
N TYR A 404 -9.65 30.10 33.85
CA TYR A 404 -10.20 28.75 34.01
C TYR A 404 -9.49 27.72 33.12
N GLY A 405 -9.26 28.05 31.84
CA GLY A 405 -8.51 27.18 30.93
C GLY A 405 -7.06 26.94 31.38
N LYS A 406 -6.39 27.96 31.94
CA LYS A 406 -5.04 27.81 32.51
C LYS A 406 -5.00 26.90 33.74
N GLU A 407 -6.03 26.95 34.59
CA GLU A 407 -6.14 26.06 35.76
C GLU A 407 -6.36 24.60 35.33
N LEU A 408 -7.25 24.38 34.35
CA LEU A 408 -7.54 23.06 33.79
C LEU A 408 -6.31 22.46 33.10
N GLU A 409 -5.57 23.26 32.33
CA GLU A 409 -4.33 22.83 31.67
C GLU A 409 -3.24 22.48 32.69
N LYS A 410 -3.14 23.24 33.78
CA LYS A 410 -2.22 22.93 34.88
C LYS A 410 -2.60 21.61 35.57
N GLU A 411 -3.88 21.39 35.86
CA GLU A 411 -4.37 20.13 36.45
C GLU A 411 -4.09 18.94 35.52
N ARG A 412 -4.29 19.11 34.21
CA ARG A 412 -3.98 18.12 33.18
C ARG A 412 -2.49 17.78 33.15
N LEU A 413 -1.60 18.77 33.13
CA LEU A 413 -0.15 18.55 33.18
C LEU A 413 0.30 17.90 34.50
N GLU A 414 -0.33 18.24 35.62
CA GLU A 414 -0.09 17.57 36.92
C GLU A 414 -0.55 16.11 36.91
N LYS A 415 -1.66 15.78 36.24
CA LYS A 415 -2.10 14.38 36.04
C LYS A 415 -1.10 13.61 35.17
N LEU A 416 -0.64 14.19 34.07
CA LEU A 416 0.37 13.58 33.19
C LEU A 416 1.68 13.26 33.91
N ARG A 417 2.15 14.18 34.77
CA ARG A 417 3.38 13.96 35.59
C ARG A 417 3.28 12.82 36.59
N LYS A 418 2.07 12.38 36.95
CA LYS A 418 1.82 11.29 37.90
C LYS A 418 1.67 9.92 37.24
N LYS A 419 1.61 9.85 35.90
CA LYS A 419 1.54 8.59 35.14
C LYS A 419 2.90 7.85 35.23
N PRO A 420 2.95 6.52 35.03
CA PRO A 420 4.17 5.72 35.16
C PRO A 420 5.23 6.04 34.09
N THR A 421 4.83 6.46 32.89
CA THR A 421 5.73 6.87 31.79
C THR A 421 5.38 8.28 31.25
N PRO A 422 5.57 9.36 32.04
CA PRO A 422 5.05 10.70 31.73
C PRO A 422 5.46 11.24 30.36
N LEU A 423 6.70 10.96 29.94
CA LEU A 423 7.24 11.44 28.67
C LEU A 423 6.57 10.79 27.46
N ASN A 424 6.28 9.47 27.52
CA ASN A 424 5.59 8.75 26.46
C ASN A 424 4.14 9.23 26.33
N PHE A 425 3.44 9.38 27.46
CA PHE A 425 2.08 9.94 27.48
C PHE A 425 2.05 11.36 26.90
N ALA A 426 2.95 12.24 27.34
CA ALA A 426 3.06 13.59 26.79
C ALA A 426 3.34 13.57 25.28
N ALA A 427 4.21 12.67 24.82
CA ALA A 427 4.57 12.52 23.42
C ALA A 427 3.41 12.07 22.53
N VAL A 428 2.38 11.43 23.08
CA VAL A 428 1.14 11.12 22.36
C VAL A 428 0.16 12.29 22.48
N SER A 429 -0.11 12.75 23.70
CA SER A 429 -1.24 13.63 24.01
C SER A 429 -1.04 15.14 23.77
N LEU A 430 0.19 15.64 23.75
CA LEU A 430 0.46 17.09 23.64
C LEU A 430 0.85 17.51 22.21
N PRO A 431 0.39 18.66 21.68
CA PRO A 431 0.90 19.26 20.44
C PRO A 431 2.42 19.50 20.51
N ASP A 432 3.10 19.59 19.36
CA ASP A 432 4.57 19.65 19.29
C ASP A 432 5.19 20.80 20.10
N VAL A 433 4.61 22.01 20.03
CA VAL A 433 5.09 23.19 20.76
C VAL A 433 4.97 23.00 22.28
N GLU A 434 3.82 22.51 22.74
CA GLU A 434 3.56 22.25 24.16
C GLU A 434 4.43 21.11 24.69
N LEU A 435 4.61 20.06 23.89
CA LEU A 435 5.50 18.95 24.21
C LEU A 435 6.95 19.41 24.38
N LEU A 436 7.42 20.31 23.52
CA LEU A 436 8.77 20.87 23.62
C LEU A 436 8.94 21.68 24.90
N GLU A 437 7.94 22.49 25.27
CA GLU A 437 7.93 23.22 26.55
C GLU A 437 7.92 22.26 27.73
N PHE A 438 7.11 21.19 27.65
CA PHE A 438 7.07 20.14 28.65
C PHE A 438 8.44 19.49 28.82
N TYR A 439 9.10 19.06 27.74
CA TYR A 439 10.45 18.46 27.79
C TYR A 439 11.49 19.38 28.41
N LYS A 440 11.47 20.69 28.08
CA LYS A 440 12.39 21.67 28.68
C LYS A 440 12.14 21.90 30.17
N ALA A 441 10.87 21.82 30.60
CA ALA A 441 10.47 22.05 31.98
C ALA A 441 10.54 20.78 32.84
N PHE A 442 10.58 19.60 32.23
CA PHE A 442 10.60 18.32 32.92
C PHE A 442 11.98 18.11 33.56
N GLN A 443 12.04 18.18 34.89
CA GLN A 443 13.25 17.94 35.66
C GLN A 443 13.45 16.43 35.79
N VAL A 444 14.39 15.89 35.03
CA VAL A 444 14.76 14.48 35.12
C VAL A 444 15.76 14.28 36.25
N GLU A 445 15.39 13.47 37.24
CA GLU A 445 16.29 13.07 38.35
C GLU A 445 17.26 11.95 37.92
N ASP A 446 16.85 11.08 37.00
CA ASP A 446 17.65 9.98 36.42
C ASP A 446 17.63 10.03 34.88
N GLU A 447 18.79 10.25 34.24
CA GLU A 447 18.92 10.29 32.77
C GLU A 447 18.31 9.05 32.06
N LYS A 448 18.14 7.93 32.76
CA LYS A 448 17.46 6.72 32.24
C LYS A 448 16.00 6.95 31.87
N GLU A 449 15.32 7.96 32.39
CA GLU A 449 13.92 8.26 32.04
C GLU A 449 13.77 8.56 30.54
N TRP A 450 14.75 9.22 29.91
CA TRP A 450 14.76 9.50 28.46
C TRP A 450 14.98 8.25 27.60
N LYS A 451 15.43 7.15 28.21
CA LYS A 451 15.68 5.86 27.56
C LYS A 451 14.57 4.84 27.84
N GLN A 452 13.50 5.24 28.54
CA GLN A 452 12.34 4.38 28.72
C GLN A 452 11.69 4.09 27.36
N VAL A 453 11.16 2.89 27.26
CA VAL A 453 10.39 2.41 26.12
C VAL A 453 8.96 2.12 26.55
N ASP A 454 8.01 2.16 25.61
CA ASP A 454 6.65 1.70 25.85
C ASP A 454 6.55 0.15 25.83
N HIS A 455 5.33 -0.38 25.89
CA HIS A 455 5.06 -1.81 25.85
C HIS A 455 5.39 -2.48 24.51
N LEU A 456 5.65 -1.70 23.45
CA LEU A 456 6.07 -2.16 22.12
C LEU A 456 7.55 -1.87 21.87
N ASP A 457 8.33 -1.65 22.93
CA ASP A 457 9.74 -1.25 22.87
C ASP A 457 10.01 0.03 22.05
N ASN A 458 8.99 0.87 21.82
CA ASN A 458 9.20 2.16 21.17
C ASN A 458 9.90 3.11 22.15
N THR A 459 11.06 3.63 21.75
CA THR A 459 11.68 4.75 22.46
C THR A 459 10.85 6.03 22.29
N LEU A 460 11.09 7.02 23.14
CA LEU A 460 10.48 8.35 22.98
C LEU A 460 10.64 8.92 21.55
N LEU A 461 11.82 8.74 20.92
CA LEU A 461 12.06 9.18 19.54
C LEU A 461 11.14 8.50 18.49
N HIS A 462 10.81 7.21 18.65
CA HIS A 462 9.84 6.52 17.79
C HIS A 462 8.47 7.19 17.91
N ILE A 463 8.00 7.35 19.15
CA ILE A 463 6.68 7.91 19.46
C ILE A 463 6.59 9.34 18.90
N THR A 464 7.51 10.23 19.27
CA THR A 464 7.50 11.63 18.84
C THR A 464 7.58 11.78 17.31
N ALA A 465 8.39 10.95 16.63
CA ALA A 465 8.49 10.98 15.17
C ALA A 465 7.20 10.50 14.49
N CYS A 466 6.65 9.38 14.95
CA CYS A 466 5.40 8.81 14.42
C CYS A 466 4.15 9.63 14.78
N GLN A 467 4.25 10.55 15.74
CA GLN A 467 3.23 11.56 16.04
C GLN A 467 3.45 12.89 15.29
N PHE A 468 4.42 12.93 14.36
CA PHE A 468 4.75 14.08 13.51
C PHE A 468 5.08 15.36 14.29
N LYS A 469 5.97 15.26 15.29
CA LYS A 469 6.36 16.38 16.18
C LYS A 469 7.82 16.83 15.93
N PRO A 470 8.11 17.57 14.83
CA PRO A 470 9.47 17.83 14.38
C PRO A 470 10.32 18.66 15.36
N GLN A 471 9.74 19.61 16.09
CA GLN A 471 10.50 20.43 17.05
C GLN A 471 10.95 19.59 18.23
N SER A 472 10.06 18.76 18.75
CA SER A 472 10.35 17.78 19.80
C SER A 472 11.35 16.72 19.33
N VAL A 473 11.25 16.22 18.09
CA VAL A 473 12.27 15.32 17.50
C VAL A 473 13.65 15.97 17.47
N GLN A 474 13.76 17.19 16.95
CA GLN A 474 15.03 17.92 16.90
C GLN A 474 15.59 18.14 18.31
N TRP A 475 14.75 18.51 19.27
CA TRP A 475 15.17 18.71 20.65
C TRP A 475 15.71 17.43 21.28
N LEU A 476 15.04 16.29 21.10
CA LEU A 476 15.50 15.00 21.60
C LEU A 476 16.86 14.62 20.99
N MET A 477 17.03 14.84 19.68
CA MET A 477 18.29 14.56 18.98
C MET A 477 19.47 15.44 19.42
N ASP A 478 19.20 16.64 19.94
CA ASP A 478 20.22 17.60 20.38
C ASP A 478 20.55 17.50 21.88
N ASN A 479 19.58 17.10 22.71
CA ASN A 479 19.68 17.24 24.17
C ASN A 479 19.79 15.91 24.92
N VAL A 480 19.40 14.78 24.33
CA VAL A 480 19.54 13.47 24.99
C VAL A 480 20.92 12.90 24.70
N ASN A 481 21.69 12.64 25.77
CA ASN A 481 22.97 11.95 25.70
C ASN A 481 22.76 10.58 25.01
N ASP A 482 23.65 10.21 24.08
CA ASP A 482 23.58 8.95 23.32
C ASP A 482 22.60 8.95 22.12
N LYS A 483 22.64 10.03 21.31
CA LYS A 483 21.90 10.18 20.03
C LYS A 483 21.95 8.91 19.16
N GLN A 484 23.12 8.29 19.07
CA GLN A 484 23.30 7.08 18.25
C GLN A 484 22.40 5.95 18.77
N SER A 485 22.39 5.69 20.09
CA SER A 485 21.51 4.68 20.69
C SER A 485 20.04 4.94 20.43
N LEU A 486 19.57 6.19 20.46
CA LEU A 486 18.15 6.50 20.19
C LEU A 486 17.79 6.27 18.72
N THR A 487 18.66 6.71 17.80
CA THR A 487 18.41 6.58 16.35
C THR A 487 18.54 5.14 15.84
N SER A 488 19.32 4.29 16.51
CA SER A 488 19.51 2.89 16.13
C SER A 488 18.72 1.89 16.98
N ALA A 489 18.03 2.35 18.03
CA ALA A 489 17.15 1.50 18.83
C ALA A 489 16.08 0.90 17.92
N ARG A 490 15.70 -0.35 18.19
CA ARG A 490 14.65 -1.05 17.45
C ARG A 490 13.50 -1.36 18.39
N ASN A 491 12.28 -1.11 17.93
CA ASN A 491 11.06 -1.48 18.65
C ASN A 491 10.78 -3.00 18.56
N ILE A 492 9.62 -3.44 19.04
CA ILE A 492 9.24 -4.87 19.10
C ILE A 492 9.15 -5.52 17.71
N ASP A 493 8.73 -4.74 16.71
CA ASP A 493 8.72 -5.13 15.29
C ASP A 493 10.12 -5.09 14.67
N GLY A 494 11.10 -4.62 15.42
CA GLY A 494 12.48 -4.49 14.96
C GLY A 494 12.68 -3.28 14.06
N TYR A 495 11.83 -2.27 14.04
CA TYR A 495 12.02 -1.03 13.28
C TYR A 495 12.80 0.00 14.09
N THR A 496 13.70 0.74 13.44
CA THR A 496 14.28 1.99 13.98
C THR A 496 13.28 3.15 13.91
N PRO A 497 13.51 4.31 14.58
CA PRO A 497 12.59 5.44 14.51
C PRO A 497 12.30 5.92 13.09
N LEU A 498 13.32 5.90 12.21
CA LEU A 498 13.15 6.27 10.81
C LEU A 498 12.34 5.23 10.03
N GLU A 499 12.63 3.95 10.22
CA GLU A 499 11.91 2.85 9.55
C GLU A 499 10.44 2.80 10.02
N ALA A 500 10.18 3.00 11.32
CA ALA A 500 8.83 3.05 11.88
C ALA A 500 8.01 4.23 11.32
N LEU A 501 8.64 5.42 11.21
CA LEU A 501 8.03 6.57 10.57
C LEU A 501 7.73 6.28 9.08
N GLN A 502 8.69 5.70 8.35
CA GLN A 502 8.52 5.35 6.94
C GLN A 502 7.39 4.34 6.72
N TYR A 503 7.28 3.32 7.57
CA TYR A 503 6.19 2.35 7.55
C TYR A 503 4.84 3.02 7.81
N LYS A 504 4.74 3.89 8.83
CA LYS A 504 3.52 4.65 9.12
C LYS A 504 3.11 5.56 7.96
N LEU A 505 4.08 6.21 7.31
CA LEU A 505 3.83 7.07 6.16
C LEU A 505 3.34 6.26 4.94
N ASP A 506 3.90 5.08 4.68
CA ASP A 506 3.43 4.22 3.59
C ASP A 506 1.97 3.77 3.83
N VAL A 507 1.61 3.41 5.07
CA VAL A 507 0.21 3.08 5.44
C VAL A 507 -0.73 4.26 5.18
N ILE A 508 -0.40 5.46 5.66
CA ILE A 508 -1.25 6.66 5.49
C ILE A 508 -1.36 7.09 4.03
N ARG A 509 -0.30 6.85 3.24
CA ARG A 509 -0.28 7.15 1.81
C ARG A 509 -1.30 6.30 1.07
N THR A 510 -1.44 5.02 1.43
CA THR A 510 -2.13 4.07 0.57
C THR A 510 -3.53 3.71 1.03
N ARG A 511 -3.85 3.83 2.32
CA ARG A 511 -5.15 3.41 2.87
C ARG A 511 -5.66 4.27 4.03
N ARG A 512 -6.96 4.16 4.29
CA ARG A 512 -7.65 4.67 5.49
C ARG A 512 -8.60 3.63 6.03
N GLU A 513 -8.72 3.55 7.34
CA GLU A 513 -9.68 2.67 8.00
C GLU A 513 -11.01 3.41 8.22
N HIS A 514 -12.12 2.73 7.96
CA HIS A 514 -13.47 3.23 8.19
C HIS A 514 -14.33 2.11 8.79
N GLY A 515 -14.45 2.10 10.12
CA GLY A 515 -15.04 0.98 10.84
C GLY A 515 -14.23 -0.31 10.59
N MET A 516 -14.90 -1.38 10.15
CA MET A 516 -14.24 -2.65 9.83
C MET A 516 -13.63 -2.70 8.42
N MET A 517 -13.77 -1.64 7.62
CA MET A 517 -13.37 -1.60 6.23
C MET A 517 -12.07 -0.82 6.03
N THR A 518 -11.24 -1.28 5.10
CA THR A 518 -10.06 -0.56 4.62
C THR A 518 -10.31 0.06 3.25
N ILE A 519 -10.28 1.39 3.18
CA ILE A 519 -10.45 2.16 1.94
C ILE A 519 -9.08 2.44 1.33
N VAL A 520 -8.87 2.00 0.08
CA VAL A 520 -7.66 2.30 -0.69
C VAL A 520 -7.72 3.74 -1.21
N ILE A 521 -6.69 4.54 -0.90
CA ILE A 521 -6.61 5.97 -1.26
C ILE A 521 -5.32 6.35 -2.00
N ALA A 522 -4.51 5.36 -2.41
CA ALA A 522 -3.17 5.57 -2.97
C ALA A 522 -3.16 6.55 -4.15
N ASP A 523 -4.13 6.47 -5.07
CA ASP A 523 -4.22 7.39 -6.23
C ASP A 523 -4.75 8.77 -5.88
N ASN A 524 -5.43 8.89 -4.73
CA ASN A 524 -5.94 10.15 -4.19
C ASN A 524 -5.00 10.80 -3.17
N PHE A 525 -3.80 10.25 -3.01
CA PHE A 525 -2.79 10.77 -2.09
C PHE A 525 -2.40 12.23 -2.42
N ALA A 526 -2.63 13.14 -1.48
CA ALA A 526 -2.34 14.58 -1.64
C ALA A 526 -0.92 14.98 -1.23
N GLY A 527 -0.11 14.03 -0.79
CA GLY A 527 1.20 14.28 -0.18
C GLY A 527 1.16 14.27 1.35
N PHE A 528 2.32 14.05 1.97
CA PHE A 528 2.45 14.09 3.43
C PHE A 528 2.42 15.52 3.97
N THR A 529 2.05 15.66 5.24
CA THR A 529 2.06 16.94 5.94
C THR A 529 3.49 17.48 6.08
N SER A 530 3.61 18.80 6.20
CA SER A 530 4.91 19.45 6.40
C SER A 530 5.64 18.88 7.62
N ASP A 531 4.94 18.66 8.74
CA ASP A 531 5.53 18.13 9.97
C ASP A 531 6.05 16.70 9.81
N ALA A 532 5.31 15.83 9.11
CA ALA A 532 5.77 14.49 8.77
C ALA A 532 7.04 14.52 7.92
N THR A 533 7.08 15.34 6.87
CA THR A 533 8.27 15.47 6.00
C THR A 533 9.48 16.03 6.76
N ARG A 534 9.26 16.93 7.73
CA ARG A 534 10.31 17.49 8.58
C ARG A 534 10.85 16.46 9.56
N CYS A 535 9.99 15.63 10.18
CA CYS A 535 10.43 14.50 10.99
C CYS A 535 11.31 13.54 10.18
N GLN A 536 10.89 13.19 8.97
CA GLN A 536 11.66 12.31 8.09
C GLN A 536 13.01 12.93 7.69
N PHE A 537 13.01 14.21 7.31
CA PHE A 537 14.21 14.97 7.00
C PHE A 537 15.18 15.00 8.20
N LEU A 538 14.67 15.26 9.41
CA LEU A 538 15.43 15.31 10.64
C LEU A 538 16.10 13.98 10.96
N LEU A 539 15.35 12.88 10.91
CA LEU A 539 15.86 11.55 11.23
C LEU A 539 16.92 11.08 10.23
N MET A 540 16.82 11.50 8.97
CA MET A 540 17.77 11.11 7.93
C MET A 540 19.01 12.00 7.86
N THR A 541 18.87 13.32 8.05
CA THR A 541 19.97 14.28 7.88
C THR A 541 20.59 14.71 9.21
N GLY A 542 19.87 14.53 10.32
CA GLY A 542 20.27 14.93 11.66
C GLY A 542 20.14 16.43 11.94
N SER A 543 19.50 17.22 11.08
CA SER A 543 19.33 18.67 11.23
C SER A 543 18.06 19.18 10.54
N MET A 544 17.56 20.35 10.96
CA MET A 544 16.43 21.00 10.29
C MET A 544 16.77 21.50 8.87
N PRO A 545 15.77 21.55 7.96
CA PRO A 545 15.96 22.13 6.64
C PRO A 545 16.26 23.63 6.77
N THR A 546 17.37 24.07 6.20
CA THR A 546 17.86 25.47 6.28
C THR A 546 18.33 26.03 4.94
N LYS A 547 18.59 25.17 3.96
CA LYS A 547 19.11 25.55 2.64
C LYS A 547 18.02 25.44 1.58
N LEU A 548 18.16 26.22 0.51
CA LEU A 548 17.31 26.12 -0.68
C LEU A 548 17.37 24.72 -1.34
N SER A 549 18.51 24.02 -1.22
CA SER A 549 18.63 22.62 -1.67
C SER A 549 17.70 21.67 -0.93
N ASP A 550 17.33 22.00 0.31
CA ASP A 550 16.49 21.16 1.16
C ASP A 550 15.03 21.22 0.69
N THR A 551 14.61 22.29 0.00
CA THR A 551 13.28 22.42 -0.58
C THR A 551 12.97 21.31 -1.57
N GLN A 552 13.93 20.95 -2.43
CA GLN A 552 13.77 19.86 -3.38
C GLN A 552 13.58 18.50 -2.67
N LEU A 553 14.35 18.27 -1.61
CA LEU A 553 14.27 17.04 -0.83
C LEU A 553 12.96 16.95 -0.02
N LEU A 554 12.47 18.07 0.51
CA LEU A 554 11.17 18.14 1.19
C LEU A 554 10.01 17.86 0.22
N LEU A 555 10.08 18.38 -1.02
CA LEU A 555 9.09 18.03 -2.06
C LEU A 555 9.11 16.53 -2.39
N GLN A 556 10.30 15.94 -2.47
CA GLN A 556 10.45 14.49 -2.65
C GLN A 556 9.83 13.70 -1.50
N PHE A 557 10.08 14.10 -0.25
CA PHE A 557 9.43 13.47 0.90
C PHE A 557 7.93 13.66 0.88
N LYS A 558 7.43 14.88 0.61
CA LYS A 558 5.98 15.15 0.49
C LYS A 558 5.30 14.16 -0.44
N CYS A 559 5.93 13.86 -1.58
CA CYS A 559 5.40 12.95 -2.58
C CYS A 559 5.80 11.48 -2.39
N GLY A 560 6.48 11.11 -1.30
CA GLY A 560 6.91 9.73 -1.01
C GLY A 560 8.02 9.19 -1.92
N CYS A 561 8.81 10.05 -2.56
CA CYS A 561 9.92 9.65 -3.41
C CYS A 561 11.02 8.93 -2.61
N THR A 562 11.46 7.78 -3.10
CA THR A 562 12.56 7.01 -2.50
C THR A 562 13.85 7.02 -3.34
N CYS A 563 13.77 7.38 -4.63
CA CYS A 563 14.95 7.39 -5.51
C CYS A 563 15.77 8.69 -5.45
N GLY A 564 15.18 9.79 -4.95
CA GLY A 564 15.81 11.12 -4.91
C GLY A 564 15.89 11.85 -6.26
N GLU A 565 15.30 11.29 -7.32
CA GLU A 565 15.40 11.79 -8.70
C GLU A 565 14.04 12.07 -9.36
N CYS A 566 12.93 11.97 -8.61
CA CYS A 566 11.61 12.28 -9.15
C CYS A 566 11.50 13.75 -9.58
N ILE A 567 11.00 13.97 -10.79
CA ILE A 567 10.63 15.29 -11.31
C ILE A 567 9.44 15.82 -10.50
N GLY A 568 9.59 17.02 -9.94
CA GLY A 568 8.59 17.61 -9.06
C GLY A 568 8.36 16.84 -7.75
N GLY A 569 9.19 15.84 -7.43
CA GLY A 569 9.02 14.96 -6.27
C GLY A 569 8.11 13.76 -6.52
N PHE A 570 7.26 13.77 -7.55
CA PHE A 570 6.27 12.70 -7.79
C PHE A 570 6.55 11.84 -9.03
N LEU A 571 7.00 12.42 -10.15
CA LEU A 571 7.19 11.69 -11.41
C LEU A 571 8.55 10.97 -11.42
N SER A 572 8.57 9.65 -11.27
CA SER A 572 9.82 8.87 -11.21
C SER A 572 10.54 8.79 -12.57
N PRO A 573 11.85 8.50 -12.58
CA PRO A 573 12.60 8.32 -13.83
C PRO A 573 12.04 7.22 -14.72
N ARG A 574 11.56 6.10 -14.14
CA ARG A 574 11.01 4.95 -14.89
C ARG A 574 9.65 5.28 -15.48
N MET A 575 8.74 5.83 -14.67
CA MET A 575 7.44 6.35 -15.12
C MET A 575 7.61 7.40 -16.23
N LYS A 576 8.56 8.32 -16.08
CA LYS A 576 8.88 9.32 -17.11
C LYS A 576 9.26 8.67 -18.44
N LEU A 577 10.05 7.59 -18.41
CA LEU A 577 10.44 6.86 -19.61
C LEU A 577 9.23 6.17 -20.26
N ALA A 578 8.34 5.58 -19.45
CA ALA A 578 7.09 4.98 -19.95
C ALA A 578 6.18 6.00 -20.64
N LEU A 579 5.94 7.15 -19.99
CA LEU A 579 5.14 8.23 -20.58
C LEU A 579 5.80 8.82 -21.83
N LEU A 580 7.13 8.93 -21.84
CA LEU A 580 7.86 9.42 -23.01
C LEU A 580 7.73 8.47 -24.19
N PHE A 581 7.88 7.17 -23.94
CA PHE A 581 7.73 6.12 -24.94
C PHE A 581 6.35 6.19 -25.61
N GLN A 582 5.28 6.28 -24.81
CA GLN A 582 3.92 6.41 -25.34
C GLN A 582 3.71 7.70 -26.12
N ALA A 583 4.18 8.83 -25.59
CA ALA A 583 4.05 10.11 -26.28
C ALA A 583 4.75 10.13 -27.65
N GLU A 584 5.91 9.48 -27.77
CA GLU A 584 6.63 9.36 -29.05
C GLU A 584 5.94 8.40 -30.02
N ILE A 585 5.53 7.22 -29.54
CA ILE A 585 4.81 6.23 -30.36
C ILE A 585 3.51 6.81 -30.93
N TYR A 586 2.70 7.45 -30.09
CA TYR A 586 1.44 8.01 -30.53
C TYR A 586 1.66 9.18 -31.50
N HIS A 587 2.64 10.04 -31.24
CA HIS A 587 2.99 11.10 -32.18
C HIS A 587 3.37 10.54 -33.56
N ASP A 588 4.28 9.57 -33.60
CA ASP A 588 4.81 9.02 -34.85
C ASP A 588 3.72 8.25 -35.61
N SER A 589 2.94 7.41 -34.91
CA SER A 589 1.80 6.68 -35.48
C SER A 589 0.72 7.61 -36.04
N LEU A 590 0.34 8.66 -35.31
CA LEU A 590 -0.64 9.64 -35.77
C LEU A 590 -0.10 10.43 -36.97
N ASN A 591 1.17 10.82 -36.95
CA ASN A 591 1.78 11.57 -38.03
C ASN A 591 1.86 10.74 -39.32
N ASP A 592 2.30 9.48 -39.23
CA ASP A 592 2.34 8.57 -40.38
C ASP A 592 0.93 8.29 -40.93
N SER A 593 -0.04 8.02 -40.06
CA SER A 593 -1.42 7.75 -40.47
C SER A 593 -2.10 8.95 -41.13
N ILE A 594 -1.77 10.18 -40.74
CA ILE A 594 -2.26 11.42 -41.39
C ILE A 594 -1.82 11.50 -42.87
N HIS A 595 -0.68 10.89 -43.21
CA HIS A 595 -0.15 10.85 -44.58
C HIS A 595 -0.61 9.62 -45.37
N MET A 596 -1.00 8.54 -44.70
CA MET A 596 -1.45 7.29 -45.31
C MET A 596 -2.96 7.17 -45.53
N SER A 597 -3.76 8.13 -45.04
CA SER A 597 -5.22 8.15 -45.25
C SER A 597 -5.56 8.12 -46.75
N LEU A 598 -6.24 7.04 -47.17
CA LEU A 598 -6.50 6.70 -48.58
C LEU A 598 -7.69 7.47 -49.18
N GLY A 599 -8.54 8.09 -48.34
CA GLY A 599 -9.70 8.90 -48.73
C GLY A 599 -9.45 10.41 -48.67
N GLU A 600 -10.28 11.18 -49.41
CA GLU A 600 -10.33 12.66 -49.24
C GLU A 600 -10.97 13.05 -47.89
N ASP A 601 -11.75 12.14 -47.30
CA ASP A 601 -12.31 12.23 -45.96
C ASP A 601 -11.47 11.43 -44.94
N GLY A 602 -11.20 12.04 -43.80
CA GLY A 602 -10.49 11.42 -42.66
C GLY A 602 -11.33 10.44 -41.86
N VAL A 603 -12.32 9.78 -42.49
CA VAL A 603 -13.17 8.78 -41.83
C VAL A 603 -12.36 7.54 -41.51
N ASP A 604 -11.58 7.05 -42.46
CA ASP A 604 -10.68 5.90 -42.28
C ASP A 604 -9.64 6.19 -41.18
N TRP A 605 -9.14 7.43 -41.12
CA TRP A 605 -8.22 7.84 -40.07
C TRP A 605 -8.87 7.74 -38.69
N LEU A 606 -10.08 8.26 -38.52
CA LEU A 606 -10.77 8.17 -37.23
C LEU A 606 -11.08 6.73 -36.82
N TRP A 607 -11.46 5.89 -37.78
CA TRP A 607 -11.71 4.48 -37.49
C TRP A 607 -10.44 3.77 -37.02
N LEU A 608 -9.29 4.08 -37.61
CA LEU A 608 -8.00 3.54 -37.18
C LEU A 608 -7.52 4.10 -35.84
N GLN A 609 -7.95 5.31 -35.47
CA GLN A 609 -7.49 6.04 -34.28
C GLN A 609 -8.59 6.20 -33.22
N GLU A 610 -9.64 5.37 -33.27
CA GLU A 610 -10.82 5.49 -32.41
C GLU A 610 -10.43 5.49 -30.91
N ASP A 611 -9.55 4.57 -30.55
CA ASP A 611 -8.97 4.44 -29.21
C ASP A 611 -8.19 5.69 -28.76
N LEU A 612 -7.39 6.29 -29.65
CA LEU A 612 -6.57 7.47 -29.30
C LEU A 612 -7.39 8.75 -29.14
N VAL A 613 -8.58 8.84 -29.75
CA VAL A 613 -9.43 10.04 -29.68
C VAL A 613 -10.55 9.94 -28.66
N GLU A 614 -10.65 8.85 -27.90
CA GLU A 614 -11.73 8.57 -26.94
C GLU A 614 -12.04 9.76 -26.02
N HIS A 615 -11.00 10.32 -25.39
CA HIS A 615 -11.13 11.46 -24.46
C HIS A 615 -11.35 12.81 -25.15
N VAL A 616 -11.24 12.89 -26.47
CA VAL A 616 -11.44 14.13 -27.22
C VAL A 616 -12.93 14.42 -27.33
N HIS A 617 -13.32 15.68 -27.10
CA HIS A 617 -14.72 16.10 -27.20
C HIS A 617 -15.42 15.60 -28.50
N PRO A 618 -16.60 14.97 -28.45
CA PRO A 618 -17.23 14.32 -29.62
C PRO A 618 -17.42 15.24 -30.84
N GLY A 619 -17.73 16.52 -30.61
CA GLY A 619 -17.82 17.52 -31.67
C GLY A 619 -16.49 17.80 -32.38
N LEU A 620 -15.36 17.65 -31.68
CA LEU A 620 -14.02 17.79 -32.26
C LEU A 620 -13.62 16.52 -33.00
N GLN A 621 -13.92 15.34 -32.45
CA GLN A 621 -13.77 14.06 -33.16
C GLN A 621 -14.48 14.09 -34.52
N GLN A 622 -15.71 14.58 -34.59
CA GLN A 622 -16.45 14.69 -35.85
C GLN A 622 -15.74 15.61 -36.86
N ASN A 623 -15.07 16.66 -36.40
CA ASN A 623 -14.31 17.57 -37.26
C ASN A 623 -12.96 16.99 -37.72
N PHE A 624 -12.42 15.99 -37.04
CA PHE A 624 -11.28 15.23 -37.56
C PHE A 624 -11.61 14.50 -38.87
N LYS A 625 -12.88 14.20 -39.18
CA LYS A 625 -13.28 13.64 -40.49
C LYS A 625 -12.92 14.55 -41.65
N THR A 626 -13.01 15.87 -41.47
CA THR A 626 -12.91 16.81 -42.60
C THR A 626 -11.71 17.73 -42.50
N ASN A 627 -11.02 17.79 -41.35
CA ASN A 627 -9.98 18.78 -41.11
C ASN A 627 -8.62 18.15 -40.77
N LYS A 628 -7.73 18.08 -41.76
CA LYS A 628 -6.35 17.60 -41.61
C LYS A 628 -5.52 18.45 -40.64
N SER A 629 -5.76 19.77 -40.57
CA SER A 629 -5.04 20.64 -39.63
C SER A 629 -5.37 20.33 -38.18
N LEU A 630 -6.62 19.94 -37.87
CA LEU A 630 -7.00 19.55 -36.51
C LEU A 630 -6.36 18.22 -36.13
N ARG A 631 -6.29 17.25 -37.07
CA ARG A 631 -5.59 15.97 -36.86
C ARG A 631 -4.11 16.18 -36.57
N GLN A 632 -3.43 17.01 -37.38
CA GLN A 632 -2.02 17.34 -37.13
C GLN A 632 -1.83 18.08 -35.81
N GLY A 633 -2.70 19.04 -35.50
CA GLY A 633 -2.65 19.76 -34.23
C GLY A 633 -2.79 18.85 -33.01
N PHE A 634 -3.65 17.84 -33.10
CA PHE A 634 -3.81 16.78 -32.10
C PHE A 634 -2.56 15.90 -31.99
N ALA A 635 -2.01 15.40 -33.11
CA ALA A 635 -0.77 14.61 -33.12
C ALA A 635 0.40 15.38 -32.48
N ASN A 636 0.55 16.67 -32.82
CA ASN A 636 1.61 17.52 -32.30
C ASN A 636 1.56 17.70 -30.76
N MET A 637 0.38 17.53 -30.13
CA MET A 637 0.27 17.61 -28.66
C MET A 637 1.08 16.52 -27.96
N PHE A 638 1.10 15.30 -28.51
CA PHE A 638 1.92 14.21 -27.98
C PHE A 638 3.41 14.56 -28.03
N ASN A 639 3.87 15.19 -29.12
CA ASN A 639 5.25 15.66 -29.22
C ASN A 639 5.58 16.76 -28.20
N TYR A 640 4.66 17.71 -27.94
CA TYR A 640 4.90 18.72 -26.88
C TYR A 640 5.00 18.10 -25.49
N ILE A 641 4.24 17.04 -25.20
CA ILE A 641 4.38 16.25 -23.97
C ILE A 641 5.76 15.57 -23.92
N ALA A 642 6.19 14.94 -25.02
CA ALA A 642 7.51 14.31 -25.13
C ALA A 642 8.65 15.33 -24.91
N ILE A 643 8.52 16.55 -25.45
CA ILE A 643 9.48 17.65 -25.24
C ILE A 643 9.56 18.03 -23.77
N CYS A 644 8.43 18.19 -23.07
CA CYS A 644 8.41 18.44 -21.63
C CYS A 644 9.18 17.35 -20.86
N LEU A 645 8.89 16.07 -21.15
CA LEU A 645 9.49 14.92 -20.48
C LEU A 645 11.01 14.85 -20.73
N LYS A 646 11.45 15.07 -21.98
CA LYS A 646 12.89 15.17 -22.34
C LYS A 646 13.60 16.32 -21.62
N ALA A 647 12.89 17.43 -21.38
CA ALA A 647 13.39 18.57 -20.62
C ALA A 647 13.33 18.37 -19.09
N ASN A 648 12.97 17.17 -18.61
CA ASN A 648 12.73 16.85 -17.20
C ASN A 648 11.72 17.80 -16.53
N LYS A 649 10.66 18.16 -17.26
CA LYS A 649 9.52 18.92 -16.75
C LYS A 649 8.29 18.01 -16.69
N PRO A 650 7.48 18.08 -15.62
CA PRO A 650 6.25 17.30 -15.54
C PRO A 650 5.26 17.83 -16.61
N PRO A 651 4.59 16.97 -17.39
CA PRO A 651 3.73 17.37 -18.50
C PRO A 651 2.37 17.90 -18.01
N THR A 652 2.38 19.05 -17.34
CA THR A 652 1.16 19.78 -16.94
C THR A 652 0.65 20.67 -18.06
N ARG A 653 -0.65 21.04 -18.04
CA ARG A 653 -1.24 22.06 -18.95
C ARG A 653 -0.33 23.28 -19.10
N LYS A 654 0.14 23.84 -17.98
CA LYS A 654 1.01 25.03 -17.95
C LYS A 654 2.34 24.79 -18.65
N SER A 655 2.98 23.63 -18.42
CA SER A 655 4.27 23.31 -19.04
C SER A 655 4.14 23.09 -20.54
N VAL A 656 3.12 22.33 -20.97
CA VAL A 656 2.89 21.97 -22.38
C VAL A 656 2.54 23.22 -23.19
N LEU A 657 1.67 24.09 -22.66
CA LEU A 657 1.35 25.36 -23.31
C LEU A 657 2.59 26.25 -23.48
N LYS A 658 3.43 26.32 -22.44
CA LYS A 658 4.66 27.10 -22.51
C LYS A 658 5.62 26.56 -23.58
N GLU A 659 5.82 25.24 -23.64
CA GLU A 659 6.67 24.65 -24.68
C GLU A 659 6.11 24.90 -26.09
N TRP A 660 4.79 24.78 -26.27
CA TRP A 660 4.14 25.11 -27.54
C TRP A 660 4.35 26.58 -27.95
N GLU A 661 4.17 27.52 -27.02
CA GLU A 661 4.39 28.95 -27.24
C GLU A 661 5.85 29.24 -27.63
N ASP A 662 6.80 28.58 -26.99
CA ASP A 662 8.24 28.78 -27.23
C ASP A 662 8.71 28.17 -28.57
N THR A 663 8.06 27.10 -29.06
CA THR A 663 8.50 26.33 -30.25
C THR A 663 8.33 27.09 -31.57
N SER A 664 7.49 28.13 -31.63
CA SER A 664 7.22 28.91 -32.86
C SER A 664 6.84 28.04 -34.07
N GLU A 665 5.90 27.11 -33.84
CA GLU A 665 5.42 26.11 -34.81
C GLU A 665 5.04 26.70 -36.18
N TRP A 666 5.52 26.09 -37.26
CA TRP A 666 5.14 26.43 -38.63
C TRP A 666 4.90 25.18 -39.49
N PRO A 667 3.73 25.01 -40.12
CA PRO A 667 2.52 25.83 -39.98
C PRO A 667 1.89 25.71 -38.57
N PRO A 668 1.18 26.75 -38.05
CA PRO A 668 0.69 26.78 -36.67
C PRO A 668 -0.60 25.97 -36.48
N VAL A 669 -0.55 24.68 -36.80
CA VAL A 669 -1.74 23.82 -36.86
C VAL A 669 -2.21 23.39 -35.48
N THR A 670 -1.31 23.29 -34.48
CA THR A 670 -1.71 23.05 -33.08
C THR A 670 -2.58 24.18 -32.53
N ARG A 671 -2.36 25.42 -32.96
CA ARG A 671 -3.23 26.55 -32.61
C ARG A 671 -4.69 26.29 -32.96
N ASN A 672 -4.96 25.71 -34.13
CA ASN A 672 -6.32 25.45 -34.61
C ASN A 672 -7.02 24.41 -33.73
N TYR A 673 -6.28 23.37 -33.29
CA TYR A 673 -6.77 22.38 -32.36
C TYR A 673 -7.07 23.01 -30.99
N LEU A 674 -6.10 23.72 -30.41
CA LEU A 674 -6.23 24.37 -29.09
C LEU A 674 -7.32 25.44 -29.04
N GLN A 675 -7.61 26.14 -30.15
CA GLN A 675 -8.64 27.18 -30.20
C GLN A 675 -10.01 26.68 -30.68
N TRP A 676 -10.12 25.42 -31.11
CA TRP A 676 -11.39 24.83 -31.55
C TRP A 676 -12.51 25.00 -30.51
N GLY A 677 -13.69 25.45 -30.92
CA GLY A 677 -14.82 25.66 -29.99
C GLY A 677 -14.64 26.81 -28.99
N GLY A 678 -13.58 27.62 -29.10
CA GLY A 678 -13.38 28.82 -28.27
C GLY A 678 -12.93 28.55 -26.83
N THR A 679 -12.68 27.29 -26.46
CA THR A 679 -12.16 26.88 -25.14
C THR A 679 -10.87 26.08 -25.29
N LEU A 680 -9.98 26.20 -24.30
CA LEU A 680 -8.75 25.42 -24.17
C LEU A 680 -8.94 24.19 -23.26
N GLU A 681 -10.07 24.12 -22.57
CA GLU A 681 -10.36 23.11 -21.57
C GLU A 681 -10.39 21.71 -22.17
N ASN A 682 -9.84 20.76 -21.43
CA ASN A 682 -9.87 19.32 -21.68
C ASN A 682 -9.21 18.86 -23.00
N LYS A 683 -8.41 19.72 -23.64
CA LYS A 683 -7.68 19.35 -24.87
C LYS A 683 -6.32 18.76 -24.57
N ILE A 684 -5.58 19.41 -23.67
CA ILE A 684 -4.28 18.91 -23.24
C ILE A 684 -4.48 17.71 -22.32
N GLU A 685 -5.49 17.80 -21.45
CA GLU A 685 -5.85 16.70 -20.54
C GLU A 685 -6.25 15.45 -21.30
N ALA A 686 -7.07 15.54 -22.36
CA ALA A 686 -7.45 14.37 -23.15
C ALA A 686 -6.24 13.64 -23.78
N VAL A 687 -5.27 14.39 -24.29
CA VAL A 687 -4.04 13.80 -24.86
C VAL A 687 -3.18 13.19 -23.76
N LEU A 688 -3.04 13.91 -22.63
CA LEU A 688 -2.25 13.46 -21.49
C LEU A 688 -2.85 12.20 -20.85
N GLU A 689 -4.18 12.14 -20.70
CA GLU A 689 -4.91 10.98 -20.20
C GLU A 689 -4.55 9.74 -21.02
N LYS A 690 -4.58 9.87 -22.35
CA LYS A 690 -4.25 8.74 -23.23
C LYS A 690 -2.79 8.28 -23.11
N VAL A 691 -1.85 9.21 -22.89
CA VAL A 691 -0.43 8.86 -22.62
C VAL A 691 -0.31 8.08 -21.32
N PHE A 692 -1.06 8.46 -20.27
CA PHE A 692 -1.09 7.73 -19.01
C PHE A 692 -1.75 6.35 -19.15
N GLU A 693 -2.86 6.25 -19.88
CA GLU A 693 -3.51 4.97 -20.19
C GLU A 693 -2.58 4.02 -20.94
N GLY A 694 -1.96 4.47 -22.04
CA GLY A 694 -1.01 3.62 -22.77
C GLY A 694 0.16 3.15 -21.91
N ALA A 695 0.67 4.00 -21.00
CA ALA A 695 1.77 3.62 -20.13
C ALA A 695 1.33 2.66 -19.02
N HIS A 696 0.09 2.80 -18.57
CA HIS A 696 -0.57 1.93 -17.61
C HIS A 696 -0.88 0.55 -18.22
N ASP A 697 -1.50 0.52 -19.40
CA ASP A 697 -1.88 -0.69 -20.12
C ASP A 697 -0.66 -1.53 -20.54
N GLN A 698 0.48 -0.88 -20.77
CA GLN A 698 1.75 -1.55 -21.05
C GLN A 698 2.61 -1.83 -19.83
N ASN A 699 2.09 -1.59 -18.63
CA ASN A 699 2.83 -1.85 -17.39
C ASN A 699 3.14 -3.34 -17.23
N GLU A 700 4.29 -3.66 -16.65
CA GLU A 700 4.75 -5.04 -16.48
C GLU A 700 4.04 -5.83 -15.37
N ILE A 701 3.42 -5.13 -14.42
CA ILE A 701 2.77 -5.75 -13.27
C ILE A 701 1.35 -6.18 -13.60
N PHE A 702 0.56 -5.27 -14.15
CA PHE A 702 -0.88 -5.44 -14.40
C PHE A 702 -1.28 -5.23 -15.87
N GLY A 703 -0.37 -4.75 -16.72
CA GLY A 703 -0.59 -4.57 -18.15
C GLY A 703 0.00 -5.70 -19.01
N ASP A 704 0.18 -5.42 -20.30
CA ASP A 704 0.71 -6.38 -21.28
C ASP A 704 2.25 -6.52 -21.27
N GLY A 705 2.96 -5.61 -20.58
CA GLY A 705 4.41 -5.58 -20.45
C GLY A 705 5.19 -5.18 -21.71
N GLU A 706 4.54 -4.67 -22.77
CA GLU A 706 5.21 -4.27 -24.03
C GLU A 706 6.31 -3.22 -23.78
N PHE A 707 6.08 -2.29 -22.84
CA PHE A 707 7.06 -1.27 -22.49
C PHE A 707 8.37 -1.88 -21.99
N MET A 708 8.31 -2.84 -21.06
CA MET A 708 9.49 -3.54 -20.56
C MET A 708 10.19 -4.33 -21.67
N ASN A 709 9.45 -4.96 -22.59
CA ASN A 709 10.05 -5.69 -23.72
C ASN A 709 10.87 -4.78 -24.65
N CYS A 710 10.47 -3.52 -24.79
CA CYS A 710 11.13 -2.56 -25.66
C CYS A 710 12.27 -1.80 -24.97
N MET A 711 12.19 -1.61 -23.65
CA MET A 711 13.03 -0.65 -22.90
C MET A 711 13.75 -1.27 -21.68
N GLU A 712 13.88 -2.61 -21.62
CA GLU A 712 14.50 -3.31 -20.49
C GLU A 712 15.89 -2.74 -20.13
N GLU A 713 16.77 -2.59 -21.13
CA GLU A 713 18.15 -2.12 -20.93
C GLU A 713 18.21 -0.70 -20.36
N GLU A 714 17.33 0.20 -20.82
CA GLU A 714 17.21 1.57 -20.33
C GLU A 714 16.63 1.61 -18.91
N ILE A 715 15.61 0.80 -18.62
CA ILE A 715 14.93 0.76 -17.33
C ILE A 715 15.83 0.20 -16.23
N GLU A 716 16.64 -0.83 -16.54
CA GLU A 716 17.61 -1.40 -15.60
C GLU A 716 18.66 -0.39 -15.13
N GLN A 717 18.96 0.63 -15.95
CA GLN A 717 19.89 1.71 -15.60
C GLN A 717 19.25 2.76 -14.68
N LEU A 718 17.92 2.79 -14.59
CA LEU A 718 17.17 3.75 -13.78
C LEU A 718 16.91 3.21 -12.37
N LYS A 719 17.04 4.11 -11.38
CA LYS A 719 16.75 3.81 -9.97
C LYS A 719 15.28 3.46 -9.78
N ILE A 720 15.04 2.41 -8.99
CA ILE A 720 13.72 2.04 -8.49
C ILE A 720 13.21 3.11 -7.53
N CYS A 721 11.93 3.46 -7.64
CA CYS A 721 11.23 4.43 -6.81
C CYS A 721 9.86 3.90 -6.38
N ARG A 722 9.41 4.30 -5.18
CA ARG A 722 8.04 4.04 -4.70
C ARG A 722 6.95 4.56 -5.64
N ASN A 723 7.25 5.60 -6.43
CA ASN A 723 6.31 6.21 -7.38
C ASN A 723 6.32 5.55 -8.78
N ASP A 724 7.07 4.46 -8.99
CA ASP A 724 7.23 3.83 -10.32
C ASP A 724 5.94 3.24 -10.90
N HIS A 725 4.94 2.93 -10.07
CA HIS A 725 3.68 2.34 -10.51
C HIS A 725 2.46 3.14 -10.04
N GLU A 726 2.66 4.30 -9.43
CA GLU A 726 1.58 5.10 -8.83
C GLU A 726 0.97 6.05 -9.88
N TYR A 727 0.44 5.48 -10.97
CA TYR A 727 -0.05 6.21 -12.15
C TYR A 727 -1.15 7.20 -11.79
N GLY A 728 -2.15 6.82 -10.98
CA GLY A 728 -3.26 7.70 -10.60
C GLY A 728 -2.78 8.93 -9.80
N PHE A 729 -1.91 8.71 -8.81
CA PHE A 729 -1.28 9.80 -8.05
C PHE A 729 -0.47 10.76 -8.94
N VAL A 730 0.33 10.21 -9.87
CA VAL A 730 1.17 11.01 -10.78
C VAL A 730 0.33 11.76 -11.82
N ALA A 731 -0.72 11.12 -12.37
CA ALA A 731 -1.67 11.73 -13.28
C ALA A 731 -2.37 12.94 -12.64
N LYS A 732 -2.90 12.77 -11.42
CA LYS A 732 -3.50 13.84 -10.62
C LYS A 732 -2.49 14.98 -10.36
N SER A 733 -1.25 14.63 -10.03
CA SER A 733 -0.17 15.60 -9.84
C SER A 733 0.21 16.36 -11.13
N CYS A 734 -0.10 15.80 -12.30
CA CYS A 734 0.05 16.47 -13.59
C CYS A 734 -1.17 17.34 -13.98
N GLY A 735 -2.24 17.33 -13.19
CA GLY A 735 -3.45 18.14 -13.40
C GLY A 735 -4.61 17.41 -14.07
N LEU A 736 -4.55 16.07 -14.17
CA LEU A 736 -5.69 15.26 -14.59
C LEU A 736 -6.72 15.14 -13.46
N PRO A 737 -8.02 14.94 -13.79
CA PRO A 737 -9.06 14.76 -12.78
C PRO A 737 -8.81 13.51 -11.92
N GLU A 738 -9.48 13.45 -10.77
CA GLU A 738 -9.45 12.25 -9.94
C GLU A 738 -10.03 11.07 -10.72
N ARG A 739 -9.24 10.01 -10.88
CA ARG A 739 -9.75 8.72 -11.34
C ARG A 739 -10.53 8.10 -10.19
N ASN A 740 -11.79 7.75 -10.44
CA ASN A 740 -12.57 6.98 -9.49
C ASN A 740 -12.00 5.55 -9.49
N THR A 741 -11.07 5.25 -8.58
CA THR A 741 -10.45 3.92 -8.39
C THR A 741 -11.40 2.93 -7.73
N ASN A 742 -12.68 3.06 -8.02
CA ASN A 742 -13.70 2.10 -7.66
C ASN A 742 -14.27 1.60 -8.98
N PRO A 743 -13.54 0.72 -9.70
CA PRO A 743 -13.92 0.28 -11.05
C PRO A 743 -15.33 -0.30 -11.10
N SER A 744 -15.84 -0.73 -9.94
CA SER A 744 -16.99 -1.60 -9.88
C SER A 744 -18.22 -0.96 -9.24
N GLY A 745 -18.12 0.22 -8.59
CA GLY A 745 -19.21 0.72 -7.72
C GLY A 745 -19.63 -0.28 -6.63
N ARG A 746 -18.85 -1.36 -6.43
CA ARG A 746 -19.18 -2.52 -5.59
C ARG A 746 -19.05 -2.18 -4.11
N LEU A 747 -18.08 -1.34 -3.75
CA LEU A 747 -17.96 -0.76 -2.41
C LEU A 747 -19.18 0.09 -2.05
N GLU A 748 -19.71 0.85 -3.01
CA GLU A 748 -20.98 1.59 -2.84
C GLU A 748 -22.17 0.63 -2.70
N GLY A 749 -22.24 -0.43 -3.53
CA GLY A 749 -23.23 -1.49 -3.40
C GLY A 749 -23.13 -2.29 -2.10
N MET A 750 -21.93 -2.47 -1.55
CA MET A 750 -21.66 -3.15 -0.27
C MET A 750 -22.05 -2.25 0.91
N LEU A 751 -21.73 -0.95 0.86
CA LEU A 751 -22.23 0.06 1.80
C LEU A 751 -23.76 0.12 1.77
N GLN A 752 -24.38 0.07 0.59
CA GLN A 752 -25.83 0.07 0.43
C GLN A 752 -26.46 -1.23 0.97
N ARG A 753 -25.82 -2.39 0.76
CA ARG A 753 -26.22 -3.69 1.32
C ARG A 753 -26.13 -3.72 2.84
N MET A 754 -25.02 -3.25 3.42
CA MET A 754 -24.84 -3.15 4.87
C MET A 754 -25.86 -2.21 5.52
N LEU A 755 -26.08 -1.03 4.93
CA LEU A 755 -27.08 -0.07 5.42
C LEU A 755 -28.52 -0.57 5.25
N SER A 756 -28.80 -1.40 4.23
CA SER A 756 -30.11 -2.04 4.04
C SER A 756 -30.38 -3.23 4.95
N GLY A 757 -29.34 -3.84 5.54
CA GLY A 757 -29.46 -4.91 6.53
C GLY A 757 -29.64 -4.42 7.97
N MET A 758 -29.57 -3.10 8.19
CA MET A 758 -29.81 -2.44 9.48
C MET A 758 -31.21 -1.80 9.61
N GLN A 759 -32.11 -2.04 8.65
CA GLN A 759 -33.55 -1.75 8.72
C GLN A 759 -34.34 -3.03 8.89
#